data_AF-A0A091QJC8-F1
#
_entry.id   AF-A0A091QJC8-F1
#
_cell.length_a   1.000
_cell.length_b   1.000
_cell.length_c   1.000
_cell.angle_alpha   90.00
_cell.angle_beta   90.00
_cell.angle_gamma   90.00
#
_symmetry.space_group_name_H-M   'P 1'
#
loop_
_entity.id
_entity.type
_entity.pdbx_description
1 polymer ?
#
loop_
_entity_poly.entity_id
_entity_poly.type
_entity_poly.pdbx_seq_one_letter_code
_entity_poly.pdbx_strand_id
1 'polypeptide(L)'
;VTPVTSSAGHTEAVSARRTESDDVSDIIGLISHFTEAVFGRIDVTYLLEKSNLALTLCNEKNELTAHAVFLDYPNWNITDQSDWELFLHENYSNTKCTPLNTLFMHLFVAKEEYAAGCAQEIVRRAFITVPELQFILLFIPADENLEPSMGNVFEKMVAAPGSVADVNFTLLVCPRHRYHPQLYVRRARLEDYDDLMPIWTHQSETLKETCREYCLADLIEYQDEENQAVVCEAGGTAVGFMSLCSQVNVSLLQECFDLGPFHGLCKPHPEDILKMPEKPSIQEAPIFKADAFILFHCSNEDKSNQTSREAVSATSQNFEDIHDWDAAVQRDGAIAAPHAELSLDDVRVKDFKASGTLLLETAEEGAFHPVYRGASNAFCIRLFCIDEEHETRSLDFLHYVFKLFPDRDFCVILVPHDVPESHLARSFVRAVPSRAAGLGRELYVFHRAGLLRSFNVRRATTNDLPGVEMLIKTLSLKKSILNDLKIFIEARRDPDGVPVQAFVAEVLDQIVGISVTRDEMDIEYIRSHYNIEDFIDCNHYQQEEHGHLYHFVLNPIFRHYTKHFLKEILRLAHKSSLYYPVYPPYIEGKNPCAHSLTSALHYMAPVRPRRQIVYPLEELGMNAPAEQVSKDQLSYSLNHINRKLVMQSRRSINTRIVVVGASDVGISFLETLIFCPDLKFNNLTLISIHGLPGRDLLGFKHRRFLINSHCFNDEDYAQMSLCSWVNVVVGKMTGINRAAKYVVVSKEKKVPYDHLVLCTGQRYQVAAPTGADISKLPTNRDVMSKWPQRYTGKVPSNHFTLNDDQDCLKAERWLKENALSSEG
;
A
#
# COMPACT_ATOMS: atom_id res chain seq x y z
N VAL A 1 13.37 27.07 1.31
CA VAL A 1 13.07 28.50 1.02
C VAL A 1 14.14 28.95 0.04
N THR A 2 13.77 29.66 -1.01
CA THR A 2 14.67 30.05 -2.11
C THR A 2 14.58 31.56 -2.30
N PRO A 3 15.69 32.31 -2.38
CA PRO A 3 15.65 33.73 -2.70
C PRO A 3 15.32 33.94 -4.18
N VAL A 4 14.38 34.83 -4.47
CA VAL A 4 14.01 35.29 -5.82
C VAL A 4 14.31 36.77 -5.91
N THR A 5 15.03 37.18 -6.96
CA THR A 5 15.41 38.57 -7.19
C THR A 5 14.47 39.22 -8.20
N SER A 6 13.94 40.39 -7.87
CA SER A 6 13.10 41.20 -8.75
C SER A 6 13.91 41.84 -9.88
N SER A 7 13.21 42.33 -10.90
CA SER A 7 13.81 43.13 -11.98
C SER A 7 14.53 44.40 -11.49
N ALA A 8 14.16 44.90 -10.29
CA ALA A 8 14.78 46.04 -9.63
C ALA A 8 15.94 45.66 -8.66
N GLY A 9 16.26 44.37 -8.52
CA GLY A 9 17.34 43.88 -7.66
C GLY A 9 16.96 43.60 -6.20
N HIS A 10 15.67 43.70 -5.84
CA HIS A 10 15.19 43.32 -4.50
C HIS A 10 15.07 41.80 -4.38
N THR A 11 15.54 41.23 -3.28
CA THR A 11 15.47 39.78 -3.07
C THR A 11 14.37 39.46 -2.06
N GLU A 12 13.44 38.60 -2.45
CA GLU A 12 12.37 38.09 -1.58
C GLU A 12 12.54 36.56 -1.43
N ALA A 13 12.42 36.06 -0.20
CA ALA A 13 12.50 34.64 0.07
C ALA A 13 11.14 33.98 -0.19
N VAL A 14 11.09 33.04 -1.13
CA VAL A 14 9.88 32.30 -1.47
C VAL A 14 9.95 30.84 -1.01
N SER A 15 8.79 30.31 -0.68
CA SER A 15 8.58 28.90 -0.35
C SER A 15 7.58 28.31 -1.34
N ALA A 16 7.83 27.08 -1.77
CA ALA A 16 6.97 26.38 -2.71
C ALA A 16 6.16 25.30 -1.99
N ARG A 17 4.85 25.28 -2.21
CA ARG A 17 3.95 24.21 -1.75
C ARG A 17 3.00 23.80 -2.87
N ARG A 18 2.30 22.69 -2.67
CA ARG A 18 1.16 22.33 -3.53
C ARG A 18 0.02 23.31 -3.29
N THR A 19 -0.71 23.61 -4.35
CA THR A 19 -1.85 24.52 -4.31
C THR A 19 -3.01 23.93 -3.52
N GLU A 20 -3.63 24.77 -2.71
CA GLU A 20 -4.81 24.48 -1.90
C GLU A 20 -6.04 25.17 -2.49
N SER A 21 -7.25 24.71 -2.12
CA SER A 21 -8.51 25.32 -2.59
C SER A 21 -8.64 26.79 -2.20
N ASP A 22 -8.05 27.16 -1.06
CA ASP A 22 -8.13 28.51 -0.51
C ASP A 22 -7.31 29.52 -1.33
N ASP A 23 -6.36 29.04 -2.15
CA ASP A 23 -5.51 29.88 -3.01
C ASP A 23 -6.29 30.44 -4.22
N VAL A 24 -7.48 29.94 -4.54
CA VAL A 24 -8.22 30.26 -5.77
C VAL A 24 -8.46 31.77 -5.93
N SER A 25 -8.89 32.45 -4.87
CA SER A 25 -9.16 33.89 -4.93
C SER A 25 -7.91 34.72 -5.22
N ASP A 26 -6.78 34.35 -4.61
CA ASP A 26 -5.51 35.03 -4.81
C ASP A 26 -4.93 34.75 -6.20
N ILE A 27 -5.10 33.53 -6.73
CA ILE A 27 -4.70 33.16 -8.09
C ILE A 27 -5.48 34.00 -9.10
N ILE A 28 -6.80 34.13 -8.93
CA ILE A 28 -7.66 34.95 -9.80
C ILE A 28 -7.21 36.43 -9.75
N GLY A 29 -6.81 36.92 -8.57
CA GLY A 29 -6.30 38.28 -8.40
C GLY A 29 -5.00 38.58 -9.15
N LEU A 30 -4.22 37.55 -9.52
CA LEU A 30 -2.98 37.70 -10.30
C LEU A 30 -3.16 37.49 -11.81
N ILE A 31 -4.36 37.15 -12.27
CA ILE A 31 -4.62 37.00 -13.71
C ILE A 31 -4.56 38.38 -14.36
N SER A 32 -3.64 38.52 -15.31
CA SER A 32 -3.48 39.73 -16.13
C SER A 32 -4.03 39.52 -17.54
N HIS A 33 -4.17 40.61 -18.30
CA HIS A 33 -4.49 40.53 -19.73
C HIS A 33 -3.50 39.65 -20.50
N PHE A 34 -2.22 39.65 -20.10
CA PHE A 34 -1.19 38.82 -20.71
C PHE A 34 -1.44 37.32 -20.44
N THR A 35 -1.84 36.97 -19.22
CA THR A 35 -2.22 35.59 -18.87
C THR A 35 -3.36 35.10 -19.76
N GLU A 36 -4.40 35.92 -19.95
CA GLU A 36 -5.54 35.58 -20.82
C GLU A 36 -5.13 35.45 -22.30
N ALA A 37 -4.15 36.23 -22.77
CA ALA A 37 -3.64 36.12 -24.14
C ALA A 37 -2.89 34.81 -24.39
N VAL A 38 -2.08 34.37 -23.42
CA VAL A 38 -1.26 33.15 -23.54
C VAL A 38 -2.06 31.87 -23.33
N PHE A 39 -2.92 31.85 -22.31
CA PHE A 39 -3.60 30.65 -21.84
C PHE A 39 -5.11 30.63 -22.14
N GLY A 40 -5.67 31.74 -22.63
CA GLY A 40 -7.10 31.89 -22.84
C GLY A 40 -7.86 32.20 -21.55
N ARG A 41 -9.19 32.21 -21.64
CA ARG A 41 -10.06 32.37 -20.46
C ARG A 41 -10.19 31.03 -19.76
N ILE A 42 -9.66 30.96 -18.54
CA ILE A 42 -9.58 29.74 -17.75
C ILE A 42 -10.45 29.88 -16.50
N ASP A 43 -11.25 28.85 -16.24
CA ASP A 43 -11.84 28.63 -14.92
C ASP A 43 -10.79 27.97 -14.02
N VAL A 44 -10.25 28.74 -13.07
CA VAL A 44 -9.18 28.30 -12.16
C VAL A 44 -9.63 27.12 -11.31
N THR A 45 -10.88 27.14 -10.81
CA THR A 45 -11.42 26.08 -9.96
C THR A 45 -11.49 24.77 -10.74
N TYR A 46 -12.07 24.82 -11.94
CA TYR A 46 -12.16 23.66 -12.83
C TYR A 46 -10.76 23.13 -13.20
N LEU A 47 -9.82 24.02 -13.52
CA LEU A 47 -8.47 23.62 -13.92
C LEU A 47 -7.69 22.96 -12.77
N LEU A 48 -7.78 23.52 -11.56
CA LEU A 48 -7.13 22.94 -10.36
C LEU A 48 -7.67 21.55 -10.05
N GLU A 49 -8.98 21.36 -10.18
CA GLU A 49 -9.65 20.08 -9.94
C GLU A 49 -9.17 18.98 -10.91
N LYS A 50 -8.93 19.34 -12.18
CA LYS A 50 -8.47 18.40 -13.22
C LYS A 50 -6.95 18.27 -13.32
N SER A 51 -6.20 19.06 -12.56
CA SER A 51 -4.74 19.16 -12.69
C SER A 51 -4.01 17.88 -12.24
N ASN A 52 -2.87 17.59 -12.89
CA ASN A 52 -1.94 16.56 -12.40
C ASN A 52 -1.04 17.14 -11.31
N LEU A 53 -0.54 18.37 -11.51
CA LEU A 53 0.32 19.07 -10.56
C LEU A 53 -0.01 20.56 -10.56
N ALA A 54 -0.23 21.12 -9.37
CA ALA A 54 -0.41 22.54 -9.16
C ALA A 54 0.55 23.02 -8.05
N LEU A 55 1.29 24.08 -8.31
CA LEU A 55 2.32 24.62 -7.42
C LEU A 55 2.07 26.09 -7.14
N THR A 56 2.18 26.48 -5.87
CA THR A 56 2.05 27.86 -5.40
C THR A 56 3.36 28.28 -4.73
N LEU A 57 3.85 29.46 -5.07
CA LEU A 57 4.95 30.14 -4.39
C LEU A 57 4.39 31.18 -3.43
N CYS A 58 4.82 31.12 -2.19
CA CYS A 58 4.43 32.05 -1.13
C CYS A 58 5.66 32.76 -0.56
N ASN A 59 5.54 34.03 -0.20
CA ASN A 59 6.59 34.75 0.52
C ASN A 59 6.65 34.35 2.01
N GLU A 60 7.54 34.97 2.78
CA GLU A 60 7.69 34.72 4.23
C GLU A 60 6.42 35.00 5.04
N LYS A 61 5.54 35.87 4.53
CA LYS A 61 4.24 36.18 5.16
C LYS A 61 3.13 35.20 4.73
N ASN A 62 3.49 34.17 3.98
CA ASN A 62 2.56 33.21 3.36
C ASN A 62 1.60 33.85 2.33
N GLU A 63 1.94 35.00 1.77
CA GLU A 63 1.17 35.64 0.69
C GLU A 63 1.57 35.02 -0.66
N LEU A 64 0.58 34.81 -1.53
CA LEU A 64 0.79 34.24 -2.86
C LEU A 64 1.62 35.20 -3.75
N THR A 65 2.71 34.68 -4.31
CA THR A 65 3.63 35.42 -5.20
C THR A 65 3.55 34.93 -6.63
N ALA A 66 3.39 33.63 -6.83
CA ALA A 66 3.19 33.02 -8.14
C ALA A 66 2.49 31.66 -8.03
N HIS A 67 1.91 31.21 -9.13
CA HIS A 67 1.20 29.95 -9.22
C HIS A 67 1.31 29.36 -10.63
N ALA A 68 1.37 28.02 -10.72
CA ALA A 68 1.31 27.32 -11.99
C ALA A 68 0.57 25.99 -11.91
N VAL A 69 -0.09 25.64 -13.02
CA VAL A 69 -0.79 24.36 -13.19
C VAL A 69 -0.21 23.58 -14.37
N PHE A 70 -0.05 22.27 -14.15
CA PHE A 70 0.49 21.32 -15.11
C PHE A 70 -0.45 20.14 -15.33
N LEU A 71 -0.63 19.76 -16.59
CA LEU A 71 -1.39 18.59 -17.02
C LEU A 71 -0.59 17.70 -17.97
N ASP A 72 -1.06 16.47 -18.19
CA ASP A 72 -0.42 15.45 -19.03
C ASP A 72 -0.85 15.48 -20.52
N TYR A 73 -1.50 16.55 -20.95
CA TYR A 73 -1.87 16.84 -22.33
C TYR A 73 -1.76 18.34 -22.66
N PRO A 74 -1.70 18.73 -23.95
CA PRO A 74 -1.52 20.13 -24.37
C PRO A 74 -2.54 21.12 -23.79
N ASN A 75 -2.09 22.37 -23.54
CA ASN A 75 -2.91 23.44 -22.96
C ASN A 75 -3.94 24.04 -23.95
N TRP A 76 -3.71 23.87 -25.25
CA TRP A 76 -4.64 24.21 -26.30
C TRP A 76 -5.14 22.95 -26.99
N ASN A 77 -6.36 22.98 -27.53
CA ASN A 77 -6.98 21.84 -28.24
C ASN A 77 -6.39 21.66 -29.65
N ILE A 78 -5.08 21.43 -29.73
CA ILE A 78 -4.30 21.26 -30.97
C ILE A 78 -4.40 19.82 -31.46
N THR A 79 -4.43 18.87 -30.54
CA THR A 79 -4.52 17.44 -30.79
C THR A 79 -5.27 16.78 -29.63
N ASP A 80 -5.86 15.62 -29.90
CA ASP A 80 -6.50 14.83 -28.86
C ASP A 80 -5.50 14.46 -27.75
N GLN A 81 -5.97 14.45 -26.49
CA GLN A 81 -5.13 14.15 -25.34
C GLN A 81 -4.53 12.74 -25.39
N SER A 82 -5.09 11.81 -26.16
CA SER A 82 -4.59 10.45 -26.33
C SER A 82 -3.46 10.34 -27.37
N ASP A 83 -3.40 11.25 -28.35
CA ASP A 83 -2.54 11.13 -29.53
C ASP A 83 -1.38 12.15 -29.60
N TRP A 84 -1.24 13.01 -28.58
CA TRP A 84 -0.28 14.12 -28.64
C TRP A 84 1.19 13.70 -28.83
N GLU A 85 1.58 12.50 -28.36
CA GLU A 85 2.95 11.99 -28.52
C GLU A 85 3.30 11.78 -30.00
N LEU A 86 2.41 11.10 -30.74
CA LEU A 86 2.56 10.89 -32.19
C LEU A 86 2.58 12.23 -32.92
N PHE A 87 1.67 13.13 -32.57
CA PHE A 87 1.63 14.48 -33.13
C PHE A 87 2.96 15.23 -32.95
N LEU A 88 3.58 15.16 -31.77
CA LEU A 88 4.86 15.82 -31.54
C LEU A 88 5.99 15.19 -32.36
N HIS A 89 6.03 13.85 -32.46
CA HIS A 89 7.05 13.15 -33.26
C HIS A 89 6.96 13.43 -34.76
N GLU A 90 5.76 13.62 -35.30
CA GLU A 90 5.55 13.94 -36.71
C GLU A 90 5.85 15.40 -37.05
N ASN A 91 5.55 16.32 -36.12
CA ASN A 91 5.60 17.76 -36.41
C ASN A 91 6.85 18.48 -35.88
N TYR A 92 7.60 17.91 -34.93
CA TYR A 92 8.76 18.55 -34.33
C TYR A 92 10.00 17.66 -34.35
N SER A 93 11.15 18.27 -34.65
CA SER A 93 12.42 17.53 -34.76
C SER A 93 13.01 17.18 -33.39
N ASN A 94 13.67 16.03 -33.28
CA ASN A 94 14.40 15.56 -32.08
C ASN A 94 13.55 15.45 -30.80
N THR A 95 12.26 15.16 -30.93
CA THR A 95 11.37 14.91 -29.80
C THR A 95 11.77 13.62 -29.07
N LYS A 96 12.27 13.76 -27.84
CA LYS A 96 12.40 12.66 -26.85
C LYS A 96 11.29 12.72 -25.79
N CYS A 97 10.24 13.49 -26.10
CA CYS A 97 9.08 13.68 -25.25
C CYS A 97 8.23 12.42 -25.30
N THR A 98 7.80 11.96 -24.14
CA THR A 98 6.94 10.79 -23.95
C THR A 98 5.94 11.12 -22.84
N PRO A 99 4.80 10.43 -22.74
CA PRO A 99 3.88 10.64 -21.64
C PRO A 99 4.50 10.38 -20.26
N LEU A 100 5.56 9.59 -20.16
CA LEU A 100 6.30 9.38 -18.90
C LEU A 100 7.06 10.62 -18.44
N ASN A 101 7.69 11.34 -19.36
CA ASN A 101 8.69 12.35 -19.05
C ASN A 101 8.29 13.80 -19.40
N THR A 102 7.04 14.03 -19.79
CA THR A 102 6.54 15.33 -20.23
C THR A 102 5.28 15.74 -19.47
N LEU A 103 5.19 17.04 -19.13
CA LEU A 103 3.97 17.73 -18.70
C LEU A 103 3.82 19.03 -19.47
N PHE A 104 2.60 19.53 -19.57
CA PHE A 104 2.25 20.79 -20.23
C PHE A 104 1.83 21.81 -19.18
N MET A 105 2.32 23.03 -19.31
CA MET A 105 1.91 24.16 -18.47
C MET A 105 0.58 24.72 -19.01
N HIS A 106 -0.46 24.71 -18.18
CA HIS A 106 -1.81 25.19 -18.54
C HIS A 106 -2.13 26.57 -17.96
N LEU A 107 -1.43 26.96 -16.90
CA LEU A 107 -1.57 28.28 -16.31
C LEU A 107 -0.26 28.67 -15.63
N PHE A 108 0.13 29.93 -15.78
CA PHE A 108 1.16 30.57 -14.96
C PHE A 108 0.73 32.00 -14.65
N VAL A 109 0.75 32.36 -13.37
CA VAL A 109 0.51 33.72 -12.87
C VAL A 109 1.58 34.08 -11.85
N ALA A 110 2.01 35.34 -11.84
CA ALA A 110 3.00 35.83 -10.89
C ALA A 110 2.86 37.34 -10.70
N LYS A 111 3.33 37.85 -9.56
CA LYS A 111 3.56 39.29 -9.36
C LYS A 111 4.61 39.77 -10.37
N GLU A 112 4.30 40.83 -11.12
CA GLU A 112 5.12 41.35 -12.23
C GLU A 112 6.59 41.58 -11.82
N GLU A 113 6.83 42.09 -10.61
CA GLU A 113 8.17 42.38 -10.09
C GLU A 113 9.08 41.15 -10.02
N TYR A 114 8.51 39.96 -9.74
CA TYR A 114 9.25 38.73 -9.46
C TYR A 114 8.99 37.63 -10.50
N ALA A 115 8.26 37.91 -11.58
CA ALA A 115 7.76 36.92 -12.53
C ALA A 115 8.86 35.99 -13.08
N ALA A 116 10.02 36.53 -13.45
CA ALA A 116 11.13 35.76 -14.02
C ALA A 116 11.71 34.72 -13.05
N GLY A 117 12.04 35.14 -11.82
CA GLY A 117 12.61 34.24 -10.83
C GLY A 117 11.57 33.28 -10.24
N CYS A 118 10.31 33.70 -10.14
CA CYS A 118 9.19 32.82 -9.80
C CYS A 118 8.99 31.72 -10.86
N ALA A 119 9.06 32.04 -12.15
CA ALA A 119 8.95 31.06 -13.23
C ALA A 119 10.06 30.00 -13.15
N GLN A 120 11.31 30.44 -12.93
CA GLN A 120 12.46 29.54 -12.76
C GLN A 120 12.29 28.63 -11.54
N GLU A 121 11.86 29.18 -10.41
CA GLU A 121 11.68 28.41 -9.18
C GLU A 121 10.51 27.41 -9.28
N ILE A 122 9.39 27.81 -9.89
CA ILE A 122 8.25 26.88 -10.14
C ILE A 122 8.70 25.71 -11.00
N VAL A 123 9.38 25.99 -12.12
CA VAL A 123 9.86 24.94 -13.04
C VAL A 123 10.88 24.03 -12.35
N ARG A 124 11.83 24.60 -11.59
CA ARG A 124 12.77 23.83 -10.77
C ARG A 124 12.02 22.92 -9.80
N ARG A 125 11.01 23.45 -9.11
CA ARG A 125 10.22 22.69 -8.12
C ARG A 125 9.35 21.61 -8.77
N ALA A 126 8.82 21.84 -9.96
CA ALA A 126 8.12 20.81 -10.73
C ALA A 126 9.04 19.63 -11.06
N PHE A 127 10.27 19.90 -11.51
CA PHE A 127 11.28 18.85 -11.79
C PHE A 127 11.76 18.10 -10.54
N ILE A 128 11.79 18.75 -9.37
CA ILE A 128 12.09 18.09 -8.09
C ILE A 128 10.90 17.23 -7.65
N THR A 129 9.68 17.74 -7.80
CA THR A 129 8.45 17.05 -7.34
C THR A 129 8.15 15.79 -8.15
N VAL A 130 8.48 15.78 -9.44
CA VAL A 130 8.23 14.65 -10.35
C VAL A 130 9.56 14.10 -10.89
N PRO A 131 10.11 13.02 -10.29
CA PRO A 131 11.42 12.48 -10.65
C PRO A 131 11.56 12.01 -12.10
N GLU A 132 10.47 11.59 -12.74
CA GLU A 132 10.48 11.10 -14.13
C GLU A 132 10.44 12.24 -15.16
N LEU A 133 9.97 13.43 -14.77
CA LEU A 133 9.81 14.59 -15.64
C LEU A 133 11.15 15.05 -16.20
N GLN A 134 11.24 15.22 -17.52
CA GLN A 134 12.40 15.73 -18.25
C GLN A 134 12.09 16.99 -19.06
N PHE A 135 10.83 17.15 -19.50
CA PHE A 135 10.40 18.26 -20.33
C PHE A 135 9.11 18.88 -19.79
N ILE A 136 9.08 20.21 -19.73
CA ILE A 136 7.83 20.96 -19.57
C ILE A 136 7.57 21.67 -20.90
N LEU A 137 6.40 21.46 -21.46
CA LEU A 137 5.98 22.03 -22.73
C LEU A 137 4.92 23.11 -22.53
N LEU A 138 4.87 24.05 -23.46
CA LEU A 138 3.86 25.11 -23.49
C LEU A 138 3.56 25.48 -24.95
N PHE A 139 2.29 25.45 -25.34
CA PHE A 139 1.86 26.04 -26.60
C PHE A 139 1.37 27.47 -26.37
N ILE A 140 1.83 28.40 -27.19
CA ILE A 140 1.40 29.80 -27.18
C ILE A 140 0.87 30.19 -28.57
N PRO A 141 -0.09 31.12 -28.70
CA PRO A 141 -0.48 31.68 -29.98
C PRO A 141 0.72 32.30 -30.72
N ALA A 142 0.81 32.14 -32.03
CA ALA A 142 2.00 32.48 -32.84
C ALA A 142 2.28 33.99 -32.93
N ASP A 143 1.25 34.82 -32.79
CA ASP A 143 1.36 36.29 -32.79
C ASP A 143 1.84 36.87 -31.45
N GLU A 144 1.80 36.06 -30.39
CA GLU A 144 2.19 36.47 -29.05
C GLU A 144 3.64 36.07 -28.76
N ASN A 145 4.43 37.02 -28.26
CA ASN A 145 5.75 36.71 -27.69
C ASN A 145 5.60 36.53 -26.19
N LEU A 146 6.23 35.49 -25.63
CA LEU A 146 6.37 35.40 -24.18
C LEU A 146 7.00 36.69 -23.64
N GLU A 147 6.50 37.16 -22.50
CA GLU A 147 7.14 38.21 -21.72
C GLU A 147 8.63 37.86 -21.53
N PRO A 148 9.58 38.82 -21.58
CA PRO A 148 11.01 38.56 -21.39
C PRO A 148 11.34 37.73 -20.14
N SER A 149 10.49 37.81 -19.12
CA SER A 149 10.55 37.06 -17.87
C SER A 149 10.43 35.53 -18.07
N MET A 150 9.46 35.06 -18.88
CA MET A 150 9.23 33.66 -19.21
C MET A 150 10.04 33.19 -20.42
N GLY A 151 10.37 34.10 -21.34
CA GLY A 151 11.17 33.80 -22.54
C GLY A 151 12.57 33.26 -22.25
N ASN A 152 13.10 33.50 -21.05
CA ASN A 152 14.40 32.94 -20.62
C ASN A 152 14.30 31.50 -20.10
N VAL A 153 13.09 31.05 -19.73
CA VAL A 153 12.86 29.70 -19.18
C VAL A 153 12.62 28.67 -20.27
N PHE A 154 11.94 29.10 -21.32
CA PHE A 154 11.51 28.24 -22.41
C PHE A 154 12.26 28.53 -23.71
N GLU A 155 12.47 27.49 -24.50
CA GLU A 155 13.03 27.62 -25.85
C GLU A 155 12.02 27.23 -26.91
N LYS A 156 12.05 27.93 -28.04
CA LYS A 156 11.23 27.58 -29.19
C LYS A 156 11.70 26.26 -29.81
N MET A 157 10.78 25.31 -29.94
CA MET A 157 11.07 24.04 -30.57
C MET A 157 11.08 24.18 -32.10
N VAL A 158 12.01 23.49 -32.75
CA VAL A 158 12.14 23.54 -34.22
C VAL A 158 11.11 22.60 -34.87
N ALA A 159 10.23 23.17 -35.69
CA ALA A 159 9.27 22.41 -36.47
C ALA A 159 9.98 21.54 -37.53
N ALA A 160 9.45 20.34 -37.75
CA ALA A 160 9.94 19.43 -38.76
C ALA A 160 9.61 19.93 -40.19
N PRO A 161 10.46 19.62 -41.19
CA PRO A 161 10.18 20.00 -42.58
C PRO A 161 8.92 19.28 -43.08
N GLY A 162 7.88 20.04 -43.46
CA GLY A 162 6.57 19.49 -43.87
C GLY A 162 5.55 19.35 -42.74
N SER A 163 5.82 19.93 -41.56
CA SER A 163 4.91 19.98 -40.41
C SER A 163 3.51 20.46 -40.78
N VAL A 164 2.50 19.75 -40.28
CA VAL A 164 1.07 20.11 -40.32
C VAL A 164 0.66 20.86 -39.04
N ALA A 165 1.59 21.07 -38.10
CA ALA A 165 1.32 21.83 -36.87
C ALA A 165 0.62 23.15 -37.20
N ASP A 166 -0.42 23.45 -36.43
CA ASP A 166 -1.23 24.63 -36.60
C ASP A 166 -0.32 25.87 -36.63
N VAL A 167 -0.35 26.60 -37.75
CA VAL A 167 0.46 27.80 -37.99
C VAL A 167 0.17 28.88 -36.94
N ASN A 168 -0.98 28.75 -36.26
CA ASN A 168 -1.43 29.65 -35.21
C ASN A 168 -0.75 29.44 -33.85
N PHE A 169 0.07 28.39 -33.65
CA PHE A 169 0.71 28.12 -32.36
C PHE A 169 2.22 27.89 -32.47
N THR A 170 2.96 28.37 -31.46
CA THR A 170 4.38 28.08 -31.25
C THR A 170 4.54 27.14 -30.06
N LEU A 171 5.28 26.04 -30.25
CA LEU A 171 5.67 25.15 -29.16
C LEU A 171 6.96 25.61 -28.51
N LEU A 172 6.90 25.64 -27.18
CA LEU A 172 7.99 25.97 -26.29
C LEU A 172 8.35 24.77 -25.41
N VAL A 173 9.64 24.60 -25.14
CA VAL A 173 10.18 23.51 -24.32
C VAL A 173 11.12 24.04 -23.25
N CYS A 174 10.93 23.57 -22.02
CA CYS A 174 11.88 23.73 -20.93
C CYS A 174 12.46 22.36 -20.55
N PRO A 175 13.74 22.11 -20.84
CA PRO A 175 14.39 20.85 -20.48
C PRO A 175 14.94 20.88 -19.05
N ARG A 176 14.77 19.77 -18.32
CA ARG A 176 15.14 19.64 -16.91
C ARG A 176 16.59 19.99 -16.58
N HIS A 177 17.52 19.63 -17.46
CA HIS A 177 18.96 19.76 -17.19
C HIS A 177 19.40 21.20 -16.89
N ARG A 178 18.60 22.21 -17.28
CA ARG A 178 18.89 23.63 -17.01
C ARG A 178 18.69 24.03 -15.56
N TYR A 179 17.66 23.48 -14.93
CA TYR A 179 17.22 23.89 -13.60
C TYR A 179 17.51 22.84 -12.53
N HIS A 180 17.67 21.58 -12.96
CA HIS A 180 17.95 20.47 -12.07
C HIS A 180 18.74 19.41 -12.85
N PRO A 181 20.07 19.57 -13.01
CA PRO A 181 20.90 18.68 -13.82
C PRO A 181 20.98 17.26 -13.27
N GLN A 182 21.43 16.33 -14.12
CA GLN A 182 21.75 14.96 -13.70
C GLN A 182 23.06 14.96 -12.93
N LEU A 183 23.14 14.17 -11.86
CA LEU A 183 24.38 14.05 -11.09
C LEU A 183 25.39 13.16 -11.79
N TYR A 184 26.66 13.55 -11.73
CA TYR A 184 27.75 12.71 -12.21
C TYR A 184 28.14 11.72 -11.12
N VAL A 185 28.20 10.43 -11.45
CA VAL A 185 28.46 9.37 -10.48
C VAL A 185 29.80 8.71 -10.79
N ARG A 186 30.65 8.59 -9.77
CA ARG A 186 31.99 8.00 -9.87
C ARG A 186 32.37 7.23 -8.61
N ARG A 187 33.47 6.47 -8.67
CA ARG A 187 34.07 5.86 -7.46
C ARG A 187 34.48 6.93 -6.44
N ALA A 188 34.27 6.61 -5.16
CA ALA A 188 34.65 7.44 -4.03
C ALA A 188 36.18 7.49 -3.86
N ARG A 189 36.68 8.63 -3.40
CA ARG A 189 38.09 8.93 -3.10
C ARG A 189 38.19 9.46 -1.67
N LEU A 190 39.37 9.36 -1.05
CA LEU A 190 39.58 9.86 0.31
C LEU A 190 39.35 11.37 0.44
N GLU A 191 39.60 12.14 -0.64
CA GLU A 191 39.31 13.57 -0.72
C GLU A 191 37.82 13.89 -0.52
N ASP A 192 36.92 12.96 -0.85
CA ASP A 192 35.48 13.15 -0.73
C ASP A 192 35.01 13.08 0.74
N TYR A 193 35.86 12.65 1.67
CA TYR A 193 35.51 12.50 3.08
C TYR A 193 35.05 13.83 3.68
N ASP A 194 35.80 14.91 3.44
CA ASP A 194 35.52 16.23 4.03
C ASP A 194 34.18 16.79 3.53
N ASP A 195 33.83 16.54 2.26
CA ASP A 195 32.55 16.95 1.66
C ASP A 195 31.35 16.15 2.21
N LEU A 196 31.56 14.85 2.50
CA LEU A 196 30.51 13.94 2.95
C LEU A 196 30.22 14.03 4.45
N MET A 197 31.20 14.44 5.27
CA MET A 197 31.06 14.50 6.72
C MET A 197 29.92 15.42 7.22
N PRO A 198 29.70 16.63 6.64
CA PRO A 198 28.54 17.46 6.98
C PRO A 198 27.20 16.77 6.69
N ILE A 199 27.06 16.16 5.51
CA ILE A 199 25.85 15.44 5.08
C ILE A 199 25.59 14.28 6.03
N TRP A 200 26.64 13.51 6.33
CA TRP A 200 26.59 12.41 7.26
C TRP A 200 26.15 12.87 8.65
N THR A 201 26.76 13.93 9.19
CA THR A 201 26.48 14.42 10.55
C THR A 201 25.05 14.90 10.70
N HIS A 202 24.49 15.51 9.65
CA HIS A 202 23.10 16.01 9.61
C HIS A 202 22.07 14.88 9.57
N GLN A 203 22.31 13.84 8.75
CA GLN A 203 21.38 12.71 8.60
C GLN A 203 21.52 11.65 9.71
N SER A 204 22.59 11.71 10.50
CA SER A 204 23.00 10.64 11.40
C SER A 204 22.73 10.91 12.88
N GLU A 205 21.56 11.39 13.30
CA GLU A 205 21.17 11.19 14.71
C GLU A 205 20.89 9.70 14.99
N THR A 206 20.24 8.99 14.06
CA THR A 206 19.87 7.57 14.19
C THR A 206 21.00 6.60 13.77
N LEU A 207 21.86 7.00 12.82
CA LEU A 207 22.96 6.16 12.30
C LEU A 207 24.25 6.25 13.15
N LYS A 208 24.38 7.26 14.02
CA LYS A 208 25.52 7.44 14.95
C LYS A 208 25.62 6.29 15.95
N GLU A 209 24.50 5.66 16.28
CA GLU A 209 24.47 4.49 17.17
C GLU A 209 25.00 3.21 16.49
N THR A 210 25.03 3.15 15.15
CA THR A 210 25.36 1.93 14.39
C THR A 210 26.72 1.96 13.68
N CYS A 211 27.23 3.14 13.26
CA CYS A 211 28.56 3.28 12.66
C CYS A 211 29.51 3.98 13.64
N ARG A 212 30.69 3.38 13.89
CA ARG A 212 31.80 4.02 14.64
C ARG A 212 32.25 5.33 13.96
N GLU A 213 32.88 6.23 14.72
CA GLU A 213 33.31 7.57 14.27
C GLU A 213 34.20 7.61 13.01
N TYR A 214 34.78 6.48 12.58
CA TYR A 214 35.65 6.36 11.39
C TYR A 214 35.10 5.43 10.28
N CYS A 215 33.85 4.97 10.41
CA CYS A 215 33.21 4.01 9.51
C CYS A 215 33.28 4.42 8.02
N LEU A 216 33.12 5.71 7.72
CA LEU A 216 33.09 6.22 6.35
C LEU A 216 34.47 6.16 5.67
N ALA A 217 35.54 6.51 6.38
CA ALA A 217 36.90 6.49 5.86
C ALA A 217 37.33 5.05 5.52
N ASP A 218 37.05 4.09 6.41
CA ASP A 218 37.34 2.68 6.18
C ASP A 218 36.62 2.14 4.93
N LEU A 219 35.35 2.52 4.73
CA LEU A 219 34.58 2.10 3.56
C LEU A 219 35.10 2.68 2.23
N ILE A 220 35.75 3.85 2.27
CA ILE A 220 36.35 4.49 1.10
C ILE A 220 37.76 3.92 0.85
N GLU A 221 38.52 3.64 1.90
CA GLU A 221 39.90 3.14 1.80
C GLU A 221 39.95 1.67 1.37
N TYR A 222 39.12 0.81 1.97
CA TYR A 222 39.12 -0.64 1.73
C TYR A 222 38.09 -1.06 0.67
N GLN A 223 38.27 -0.57 -0.56
CA GLN A 223 37.48 -1.00 -1.72
C GLN A 223 38.13 -2.20 -2.44
N ASP A 224 37.35 -3.24 -2.73
CA ASP A 224 37.76 -4.45 -3.44
C ASP A 224 36.68 -4.91 -4.44
N GLU A 225 36.88 -6.02 -5.15
CA GLU A 225 35.88 -6.50 -6.13
C GLU A 225 34.48 -6.74 -5.53
N GLU A 226 34.41 -7.02 -4.22
CA GLU A 226 33.15 -7.30 -3.53
C GLU A 226 32.52 -6.05 -2.90
N ASN A 227 33.34 -5.15 -2.35
CA ASN A 227 32.94 -3.95 -1.62
C ASN A 227 33.37 -2.70 -2.40
N GLN A 228 32.39 -1.92 -2.85
CA GLN A 228 32.61 -0.74 -3.69
C GLN A 228 31.98 0.49 -3.04
N ALA A 229 32.66 1.63 -3.14
CA ALA A 229 32.15 2.91 -2.65
C ALA A 229 32.01 3.90 -3.82
N VAL A 230 30.86 4.59 -3.87
CA VAL A 230 30.46 5.43 -4.99
C VAL A 230 29.96 6.76 -4.47
N VAL A 231 30.32 7.86 -5.14
CA VAL A 231 29.85 9.20 -4.84
C VAL A 231 29.13 9.81 -6.04
N CYS A 232 28.20 10.72 -5.78
CA CYS A 232 27.65 11.61 -6.79
C CYS A 232 28.19 13.03 -6.58
N GLU A 233 28.52 13.70 -7.69
CA GLU A 233 29.10 15.04 -7.70
C GLU A 233 28.15 16.05 -8.33
N ALA A 234 28.06 17.22 -7.69
CA ALA A 234 27.46 18.42 -8.23
C ALA A 234 28.49 19.55 -8.18
N GLY A 235 28.83 20.14 -9.33
CA GLY A 235 29.80 21.24 -9.39
C GLY A 235 31.23 20.89 -8.95
N GLY A 236 31.59 19.60 -8.89
CA GLY A 236 32.89 19.12 -8.43
C GLY A 236 32.99 18.81 -6.94
N THR A 237 31.89 18.97 -6.19
CA THR A 237 31.76 18.61 -4.76
C THR A 237 30.96 17.32 -4.62
N ALA A 238 31.38 16.43 -3.71
CA ALA A 238 30.63 15.20 -3.44
C ALA A 238 29.35 15.52 -2.63
N VAL A 239 28.18 15.25 -3.22
CA VAL A 239 26.86 15.57 -2.62
C VAL A 239 26.08 14.32 -2.19
N GLY A 240 26.66 13.14 -2.35
CA GLY A 240 26.06 11.89 -1.88
C GLY A 240 26.99 10.71 -2.00
N PHE A 241 26.71 9.67 -1.23
CA PHE A 241 27.55 8.50 -1.06
C PHE A 241 26.72 7.21 -0.98
N MET A 242 27.24 6.15 -1.59
CA MET A 242 26.65 4.82 -1.59
C MET A 242 27.74 3.75 -1.41
N SER A 243 27.59 2.92 -0.38
CA SER A 243 28.46 1.75 -0.14
C SER A 243 27.73 0.47 -0.54
N LEU A 244 28.43 -0.38 -1.29
CA LEU A 244 27.88 -1.56 -1.96
C LEU A 244 28.63 -2.81 -1.54
N CYS A 245 27.93 -3.94 -1.46
CA CYS A 245 28.52 -5.25 -1.24
C CYS A 245 27.88 -6.31 -2.15
N SER A 246 28.71 -7.09 -2.83
CA SER A 246 28.26 -8.18 -3.71
C SER A 246 27.81 -9.43 -2.96
N GLN A 247 28.25 -9.61 -1.71
CA GLN A 247 27.87 -10.75 -0.87
C GLN A 247 26.58 -10.46 -0.12
N VAL A 248 25.51 -11.15 -0.51
CA VAL A 248 24.18 -11.06 0.12
C VAL A 248 23.83 -12.42 0.72
N ASN A 249 23.43 -12.45 1.99
CA ASN A 249 22.89 -13.65 2.62
C ASN A 249 21.44 -13.88 2.13
N VAL A 250 21.32 -14.44 0.93
CA VAL A 250 20.03 -14.67 0.28
C VAL A 250 19.16 -15.65 1.07
N SER A 251 19.74 -16.67 1.70
CA SER A 251 19.00 -17.64 2.51
C SER A 251 18.27 -16.98 3.67
N LEU A 252 18.93 -16.08 4.40
CA LEU A 252 18.31 -15.31 5.48
C LEU A 252 17.16 -14.41 4.96
N LEU A 253 17.33 -13.81 3.78
CA LEU A 253 16.29 -12.98 3.17
C LEU A 253 15.08 -13.83 2.73
N GLN A 254 15.31 -15.04 2.21
CA GLN A 254 14.25 -15.99 1.82
C GLN A 254 13.45 -16.50 3.03
N GLU A 255 14.07 -16.65 4.18
CA GLU A 255 13.38 -17.00 5.44
C GLU A 255 12.52 -15.83 5.96
N CYS A 256 13.00 -14.60 5.79
CA CYS A 256 12.39 -13.41 6.39
C CYS A 256 11.40 -12.69 5.48
N PHE A 257 11.43 -12.85 4.16
CA PHE A 257 10.61 -12.10 3.20
C PHE A 257 10.03 -13.00 2.11
N ASP A 258 8.85 -12.64 1.61
CA ASP A 258 8.29 -13.26 0.41
C ASP A 258 9.02 -12.74 -0.84
N LEU A 259 9.96 -13.56 -1.30
CA LEU A 259 10.77 -13.31 -2.50
C LEU A 259 10.31 -14.15 -3.70
N GLY A 260 9.17 -14.85 -3.61
CA GLY A 260 8.60 -15.61 -4.72
C GLY A 260 8.48 -14.81 -6.02
N PRO A 261 7.98 -13.55 -5.99
CA PRO A 261 7.88 -12.71 -7.18
C PRO A 261 9.23 -12.34 -7.83
N PHE A 262 10.34 -12.49 -7.10
CA PHE A 262 11.70 -12.18 -7.56
C PHE A 262 12.57 -13.43 -7.71
N HIS A 263 11.94 -14.61 -7.82
CA HIS A 263 12.63 -15.91 -7.92
C HIS A 263 13.66 -16.12 -6.79
N GLY A 264 13.32 -15.69 -5.57
CA GLY A 264 14.19 -15.84 -4.41
C GLY A 264 15.50 -15.03 -4.47
N LEU A 265 15.61 -14.03 -5.37
CA LEU A 265 16.86 -13.32 -5.70
C LEU A 265 17.97 -14.23 -6.27
N CYS A 266 17.58 -15.36 -6.88
CA CYS A 266 18.49 -16.29 -7.54
C CYS A 266 18.27 -16.30 -9.05
N LYS A 267 19.26 -16.77 -9.81
CA LYS A 267 19.07 -17.07 -11.24
C LYS A 267 18.20 -18.33 -11.40
N PRO A 268 17.29 -18.41 -12.38
CA PRO A 268 16.52 -19.63 -12.62
C PRO A 268 17.41 -20.85 -12.89
N HIS A 269 17.10 -21.98 -12.27
CA HIS A 269 17.82 -23.24 -12.42
C HIS A 269 16.82 -24.40 -12.67
N PRO A 270 17.14 -25.38 -13.53
CA PRO A 270 16.22 -26.48 -13.87
C PRO A 270 15.83 -27.36 -12.67
N GLU A 271 16.65 -27.38 -11.62
CA GLU A 271 16.41 -28.14 -10.38
C GLU A 271 15.69 -27.32 -9.29
N ASP A 272 15.16 -26.14 -9.63
CA ASP A 272 14.38 -25.32 -8.69
C ASP A 272 13.05 -26.01 -8.33
N ILE A 273 12.74 -26.08 -7.04
CA ILE A 273 11.51 -26.66 -6.54
C ILE A 273 10.60 -25.51 -6.11
N LEU A 274 9.79 -25.02 -7.06
CA LEU A 274 8.92 -23.84 -6.87
C LEU A 274 7.49 -24.17 -6.44
N LYS A 275 7.08 -25.43 -6.59
CA LYS A 275 5.75 -25.92 -6.22
C LYS A 275 5.90 -27.22 -5.46
N MET A 276 4.92 -27.53 -4.60
CA MET A 276 4.83 -28.88 -4.04
C MET A 276 4.74 -29.89 -5.20
N PRO A 277 5.57 -30.95 -5.20
CA PRO A 277 5.36 -32.05 -6.12
C PRO A 277 3.98 -32.66 -5.85
N GLU A 278 3.13 -32.73 -6.87
CA GLU A 278 1.87 -33.46 -6.78
C GLU A 278 2.19 -34.92 -6.43
N LYS A 279 1.66 -35.42 -5.30
CA LYS A 279 1.75 -36.85 -5.00
C LYS A 279 1.06 -37.61 -6.15
N PRO A 280 1.66 -38.69 -6.69
CA PRO A 280 1.01 -39.48 -7.72
C PRO A 280 -0.34 -39.99 -7.20
N SER A 281 -1.42 -39.65 -7.90
CA SER A 281 -2.77 -40.09 -7.57
C SER A 281 -2.84 -41.62 -7.60
N ILE A 282 -3.18 -42.21 -6.47
CA ILE A 282 -3.66 -43.60 -6.45
C ILE A 282 -4.98 -43.58 -7.24
N GLN A 283 -5.07 -44.43 -8.27
CA GLN A 283 -6.26 -44.57 -9.10
C GLN A 283 -7.47 -44.94 -8.22
N GLU A 284 -8.40 -44.01 -8.06
CA GLU A 284 -9.73 -44.29 -7.50
C GLU A 284 -10.63 -44.87 -8.60
N ALA A 285 -11.23 -46.03 -8.29
CA ALA A 285 -12.25 -46.68 -9.10
C ALA A 285 -13.55 -45.83 -9.15
N PRO A 286 -14.40 -45.99 -10.18
CA PRO A 286 -15.44 -45.02 -10.50
C PRO A 286 -16.65 -45.13 -9.57
N ILE A 287 -17.02 -44.03 -8.92
CA ILE A 287 -18.33 -43.87 -8.26
C ILE A 287 -19.20 -42.96 -9.11
N PHE A 288 -20.41 -43.45 -9.40
CA PHE A 288 -21.44 -42.86 -10.25
C PHE A 288 -21.84 -41.44 -9.81
N LYS A 289 -21.99 -40.55 -10.80
CA LYS A 289 -22.75 -39.29 -10.69
C LYS A 289 -24.26 -39.56 -10.64
N ALA A 290 -24.97 -38.82 -9.81
CA ALA A 290 -26.37 -38.49 -10.04
C ALA A 290 -26.60 -37.00 -9.67
N ASP A 291 -27.25 -36.30 -10.59
CA ASP A 291 -27.51 -34.87 -10.59
C ASP A 291 -28.64 -34.44 -9.62
N ALA A 292 -28.53 -33.17 -9.22
CA ALA A 292 -29.57 -32.14 -9.07
C ALA A 292 -30.95 -32.45 -8.42
N PHE A 293 -31.24 -31.62 -7.41
CA PHE A 293 -32.53 -31.02 -7.05
C PHE A 293 -33.71 -31.95 -6.67
N ILE A 294 -34.26 -31.75 -5.46
CA ILE A 294 -35.63 -31.26 -5.25
C ILE A 294 -35.88 -30.96 -3.76
N LEU A 295 -36.38 -29.74 -3.56
CA LEU A 295 -37.09 -29.16 -2.41
C LEU A 295 -38.28 -30.04 -1.97
N PHE A 296 -38.50 -30.30 -0.67
CA PHE A 296 -39.80 -30.06 -0.01
C PHE A 296 -39.81 -30.37 1.49
N HIS A 297 -40.65 -29.58 2.17
CA HIS A 297 -41.26 -29.68 3.50
C HIS A 297 -41.42 -31.08 4.13
N CYS A 298 -41.38 -31.12 5.47
CA CYS A 298 -42.54 -31.41 6.35
C CYS A 298 -42.05 -31.38 7.82
N SER A 299 -42.50 -30.47 8.69
CA SER A 299 -43.75 -30.52 9.48
C SER A 299 -44.02 -31.88 10.13
N ASN A 300 -43.90 -31.87 11.46
CA ASN A 300 -44.43 -32.74 12.52
C ASN A 300 -45.26 -33.96 12.09
N GLU A 301 -44.94 -35.12 12.66
CA GLU A 301 -45.84 -35.79 13.61
C GLU A 301 -45.15 -36.96 14.34
N ASP A 302 -45.53 -37.11 15.61
CA ASP A 302 -45.12 -38.13 16.57
C ASP A 302 -45.42 -39.57 16.12
N LYS A 303 -44.58 -40.51 16.58
CA LYS A 303 -44.99 -41.65 17.43
C LYS A 303 -43.88 -42.68 17.66
N SER A 304 -43.56 -42.85 18.95
CA SER A 304 -43.44 -44.13 19.68
C SER A 304 -42.67 -45.31 19.03
N ASN A 305 -41.57 -45.74 19.65
CA ASN A 305 -41.55 -46.85 20.62
C ASN A 305 -40.14 -47.43 20.83
N GLN A 306 -39.80 -47.58 22.12
CA GLN A 306 -39.12 -48.70 22.78
C GLN A 306 -38.03 -49.47 22.01
N THR A 307 -36.82 -49.57 22.56
CA THR A 307 -36.45 -50.68 23.47
C THR A 307 -35.04 -50.53 24.05
N SER A 308 -34.90 -51.08 25.24
CA SER A 308 -33.78 -51.13 26.17
C SER A 308 -32.65 -52.08 25.79
N ARG A 309 -31.45 -51.84 26.35
CA ARG A 309 -30.55 -52.80 27.04
C ARG A 309 -29.27 -52.08 27.50
N GLU A 310 -29.08 -51.88 28.81
CA GLU A 310 -28.20 -52.70 29.69
C GLU A 310 -26.74 -52.74 29.22
N ALA A 311 -25.87 -51.91 29.78
CA ALA A 311 -25.08 -52.15 31.01
C ALA A 311 -23.90 -53.12 30.79
N VAL A 312 -22.66 -52.68 31.07
CA VAL A 312 -21.66 -53.40 31.88
C VAL A 312 -20.56 -52.41 32.34
N SER A 313 -20.25 -52.56 33.62
CA SER A 313 -19.27 -51.93 34.52
C SER A 313 -17.80 -52.34 34.33
N ALA A 314 -16.87 -51.50 34.84
CA ALA A 314 -15.71 -51.89 35.69
C ALA A 314 -14.92 -50.61 36.09
N THR A 315 -15.03 -50.06 37.30
CA THR A 315 -14.27 -50.30 38.56
C THR A 315 -12.74 -50.28 38.48
N SER A 316 -12.12 -49.27 39.11
CA SER A 316 -11.15 -49.37 40.24
C SER A 316 -10.57 -47.95 40.49
N GLN A 317 -10.81 -47.31 41.65
CA GLN A 317 -10.02 -47.39 42.91
C GLN A 317 -8.54 -46.98 42.68
N ASN A 318 -7.87 -46.11 43.45
CA ASN A 318 -8.16 -45.40 44.70
C ASN A 318 -6.88 -44.60 45.09
N PHE A 319 -7.04 -43.51 45.86
CA PHE A 319 -6.09 -42.92 46.85
C PHE A 319 -4.82 -42.22 46.34
N GLU A 320 -4.26 -41.19 46.98
CA GLU A 320 -4.67 -40.23 48.02
C GLU A 320 -3.65 -39.08 48.02
N ASP A 321 -4.08 -37.95 48.57
CA ASP A 321 -3.41 -36.68 48.83
C ASP A 321 -1.97 -36.70 49.40
N ILE A 322 -1.16 -35.68 49.06
CA ILE A 322 -0.30 -34.98 50.04
C ILE A 322 -0.33 -33.45 49.78
N HIS A 323 -0.78 -32.76 50.84
CA HIS A 323 -0.80 -31.34 51.23
C HIS A 323 0.45 -30.49 50.92
N ASP A 324 0.26 -29.28 50.40
CA ASP A 324 0.32 -27.93 51.03
C ASP A 324 1.73 -27.30 51.15
N TRP A 325 1.98 -26.21 50.40
CA TRP A 325 1.93 -24.78 50.80
C TRP A 325 3.03 -24.36 51.78
N ASP A 326 3.87 -23.40 51.38
CA ASP A 326 3.81 -22.08 52.02
C ASP A 326 4.59 -20.98 51.30
N ALA A 327 4.11 -19.77 51.54
CA ALA A 327 4.49 -18.49 50.94
C ALA A 327 5.60 -17.75 51.71
N ALA A 328 6.20 -16.74 51.07
CA ALA A 328 6.24 -15.33 51.52
C ALA A 328 7.59 -14.59 51.31
N VAL A 329 7.51 -13.54 50.47
CA VAL A 329 7.81 -12.11 50.75
C VAL A 329 9.21 -11.68 51.28
N GLN A 330 9.90 -10.90 50.40
CA GLN A 330 10.76 -9.70 50.58
C GLN A 330 11.96 -9.69 51.56
N ARG A 331 13.13 -9.29 51.05
CA ARG A 331 13.75 -7.96 51.30
C ARG A 331 15.01 -7.69 50.46
N ASP A 332 15.28 -6.39 50.32
CA ASP A 332 16.36 -5.70 49.63
C ASP A 332 17.79 -6.23 49.82
N GLY A 333 18.61 -6.01 48.78
CA GLY A 333 20.06 -6.06 48.83
C GLY A 333 20.67 -5.47 47.56
N ALA A 334 21.15 -4.23 47.64
CA ALA A 334 21.93 -3.56 46.61
C ALA A 334 23.26 -4.29 46.38
N ILE A 335 23.55 -4.70 45.14
CA ILE A 335 24.89 -5.10 44.70
C ILE A 335 25.16 -4.53 43.30
N ALA A 336 26.36 -3.98 43.18
CA ALA A 336 26.97 -3.27 42.06
C ALA A 336 26.75 -3.88 40.66
N ALA A 337 26.56 -2.99 39.68
CA ALA A 337 26.62 -3.28 38.26
C ALA A 337 28.04 -3.70 37.85
N PRO A 338 28.20 -4.79 37.07
CA PRO A 338 29.37 -4.93 36.22
C PRO A 338 29.09 -4.19 34.91
N HIS A 339 29.89 -3.16 34.65
CA HIS A 339 30.08 -2.62 33.31
C HIS A 339 30.54 -3.77 32.41
N ALA A 340 29.67 -4.18 31.47
CA ALA A 340 30.06 -5.04 30.36
C ALA A 340 30.33 -4.12 29.16
N GLU A 341 31.61 -3.79 29.00
CA GLU A 341 32.18 -3.31 27.75
C GLU A 341 31.87 -4.34 26.65
N LEU A 342 31.04 -3.98 25.68
CA LEU A 342 30.91 -4.74 24.44
C LEU A 342 31.95 -4.20 23.44
N SER A 343 33.11 -4.83 23.46
CA SER A 343 34.14 -4.67 22.43
C SER A 343 33.63 -5.21 21.09
N LEU A 344 33.48 -4.32 20.11
CA LEU A 344 33.36 -4.65 18.69
C LEU A 344 34.77 -4.96 18.16
N ASP A 345 35.13 -6.23 18.17
CA ASP A 345 36.21 -6.80 17.36
C ASP A 345 35.83 -8.26 17.03
N ASP A 346 34.95 -8.39 16.03
CA ASP A 346 34.86 -9.50 15.07
C ASP A 346 33.49 -9.44 14.36
N VAL A 347 33.40 -8.62 13.31
CA VAL A 347 32.50 -8.90 12.18
C VAL A 347 33.35 -8.92 10.91
N ARG A 348 34.40 -9.76 10.93
CA ARG A 348 34.70 -10.55 9.74
C ARG A 348 33.68 -11.68 9.74
N VAL A 349 33.10 -11.94 8.58
CA VAL A 349 32.34 -13.17 8.32
C VAL A 349 33.26 -14.34 8.64
N LYS A 350 33.15 -14.91 9.84
CA LYS A 350 33.70 -16.21 10.17
C LYS A 350 32.63 -17.25 9.87
N ASP A 351 33.04 -18.25 9.11
CA ASP A 351 32.26 -19.42 8.71
C ASP A 351 31.41 -19.97 9.87
N PHE A 352 30.09 -19.82 9.77
CA PHE A 352 29.18 -20.65 10.54
C PHE A 352 29.15 -22.03 9.89
N LYS A 353 30.05 -22.92 10.33
CA LYS A 353 29.83 -24.36 10.19
C LYS A 353 28.58 -24.72 11.00
N ALA A 354 27.51 -25.01 10.29
CA ALA A 354 26.30 -25.57 10.84
C ALA A 354 26.61 -26.94 11.48
N SER A 355 26.69 -26.99 12.80
CA SER A 355 26.47 -28.23 13.55
C SER A 355 24.96 -28.41 13.68
N GLY A 356 24.40 -29.19 12.75
CA GLY A 356 22.99 -29.59 12.79
C GLY A 356 22.71 -30.41 14.04
N THR A 357 22.02 -29.81 15.00
CA THR A 357 21.27 -30.54 16.02
C THR A 357 19.81 -30.44 15.61
N LEU A 358 19.29 -31.54 15.05
CA LEU A 358 17.88 -31.73 14.73
C LEU A 358 17.03 -31.45 15.97
N LEU A 359 16.31 -30.33 15.97
CA LEU A 359 15.11 -30.18 16.80
C LEU A 359 13.96 -30.81 16.03
N LEU A 360 13.44 -31.88 16.62
CA LEU A 360 12.38 -32.73 16.11
C LEU A 360 11.16 -31.88 15.72
N GLU A 361 10.78 -31.96 14.45
CA GLU A 361 9.56 -31.40 13.89
C GLU A 361 8.34 -32.00 14.59
N THR A 362 7.49 -31.16 15.17
CA THR A 362 6.09 -31.50 15.43
C THR A 362 5.22 -30.81 14.40
N ALA A 363 4.49 -31.63 13.66
CA ALA A 363 3.69 -31.30 12.49
C ALA A 363 2.74 -30.11 12.68
N GLU A 364 3.06 -29.01 12.00
CA GLU A 364 2.05 -28.19 11.33
C GLU A 364 2.10 -28.56 9.84
N GLU A 365 0.97 -28.51 9.11
CA GLU A 365 1.00 -28.54 7.65
C GLU A 365 1.90 -27.39 7.16
N GLY A 366 3.16 -27.72 6.87
CA GLY A 366 4.21 -26.75 6.62
C GLY A 366 3.89 -25.93 5.39
N ALA A 367 3.89 -24.61 5.55
CA ALA A 367 3.94 -23.70 4.41
C ALA A 367 5.13 -24.12 3.53
N PHE A 368 4.86 -24.50 2.28
CA PHE A 368 5.89 -24.93 1.35
C PHE A 368 6.85 -23.75 1.11
N HIS A 369 8.14 -23.96 1.40
CA HIS A 369 9.19 -23.00 1.10
C HIS A 369 9.85 -23.41 -0.22
N PRO A 370 9.82 -22.56 -1.26
CA PRO A 370 10.52 -22.84 -2.50
C PRO A 370 12.02 -23.00 -2.27
N VAL A 371 12.62 -23.98 -2.96
CA VAL A 371 14.07 -24.21 -2.89
C VAL A 371 14.69 -23.75 -4.20
N TYR A 372 15.53 -22.72 -4.11
CA TYR A 372 16.26 -22.15 -5.23
C TYR A 372 17.68 -22.69 -5.26
N ARG A 373 18.11 -23.29 -6.38
CA ARG A 373 19.46 -23.85 -6.55
C ARG A 373 20.38 -23.01 -7.42
N GLY A 374 19.83 -21.98 -8.07
CA GLY A 374 20.62 -21.04 -8.86
C GLY A 374 21.54 -20.17 -8.01
N ALA A 375 22.58 -19.62 -8.65
CA ALA A 375 23.47 -18.66 -8.01
C ALA A 375 22.73 -17.39 -7.59
N SER A 376 23.24 -16.71 -6.55
CA SER A 376 22.73 -15.39 -6.13
C SER A 376 22.69 -14.44 -7.32
N ASN A 377 21.66 -13.61 -7.40
CA ASN A 377 21.50 -12.62 -8.46
C ASN A 377 21.38 -11.18 -7.92
N ALA A 378 21.82 -10.96 -6.67
CA ALA A 378 21.70 -9.69 -6.00
C ALA A 378 23.02 -9.17 -5.42
N PHE A 379 23.16 -7.85 -5.35
CA PHE A 379 24.10 -7.14 -4.49
C PHE A 379 23.32 -6.21 -3.56
N CYS A 380 23.92 -5.77 -2.45
CA CYS A 380 23.26 -4.92 -1.45
C CYS A 380 23.89 -3.54 -1.31
N ILE A 381 23.05 -2.55 -1.02
CA ILE A 381 23.46 -1.23 -0.52
C ILE A 381 23.57 -1.35 1.00
N ARG A 382 24.78 -1.17 1.52
CA ARG A 382 25.06 -1.19 2.97
C ARG A 382 24.80 0.16 3.61
N LEU A 383 25.15 1.21 2.88
CA LEU A 383 25.07 2.59 3.35
C LEU A 383 24.66 3.51 2.20
N PHE A 384 23.79 4.47 2.50
CA PHE A 384 23.33 5.47 1.56
C PHE A 384 23.08 6.79 2.29
N CYS A 385 23.68 7.86 1.80
CA CYS A 385 23.37 9.23 2.19
C CYS A 385 23.46 10.15 0.96
N ILE A 386 22.66 11.20 0.94
CA ILE A 386 22.64 12.18 -0.15
C ILE A 386 22.13 13.49 0.42
N ASP A 387 22.71 14.61 -0.01
CA ASP A 387 22.24 15.93 0.36
C ASP A 387 20.74 16.13 0.03
N GLU A 388 20.01 16.81 0.90
CA GLU A 388 18.55 16.98 0.79
C GLU A 388 18.13 17.69 -0.50
N GLU A 389 18.94 18.63 -1.01
CA GLU A 389 18.63 19.34 -2.25
C GLU A 389 18.69 18.41 -3.48
N HIS A 390 19.42 17.31 -3.35
CA HIS A 390 19.75 16.36 -4.40
C HIS A 390 19.05 15.01 -4.23
N GLU A 391 18.24 14.82 -3.17
CA GLU A 391 17.65 13.53 -2.81
C GLU A 391 16.82 12.90 -3.95
N THR A 392 16.14 13.74 -4.73
CA THR A 392 15.33 13.34 -5.89
C THR A 392 16.14 12.81 -7.08
N ARG A 393 17.47 13.03 -7.08
CA ARG A 393 18.44 12.49 -8.04
C ARG A 393 19.12 11.20 -7.57
N SER A 394 18.69 10.63 -6.45
CA SER A 394 19.24 9.38 -5.92
C SER A 394 19.22 8.20 -6.91
N LEU A 395 18.28 8.16 -7.85
CA LEU A 395 18.25 7.15 -8.92
C LEU A 395 19.44 7.21 -9.89
N ASP A 396 20.14 8.35 -9.98
CA ASP A 396 21.29 8.50 -10.87
C ASP A 396 22.44 7.54 -10.49
N PHE A 397 22.55 7.17 -9.20
CA PHE A 397 23.51 6.16 -8.72
C PHE A 397 23.36 4.82 -9.43
N LEU A 398 22.13 4.34 -9.59
CA LEU A 398 21.87 2.96 -9.99
C LEU A 398 22.46 2.62 -11.36
N HIS A 399 22.47 3.57 -12.31
CA HIS A 399 23.07 3.36 -13.63
C HIS A 399 24.57 3.02 -13.56
N TYR A 400 25.30 3.66 -12.64
CA TYR A 400 26.72 3.39 -12.43
C TYR A 400 26.91 2.10 -11.64
N VAL A 401 26.11 1.91 -10.59
CA VAL A 401 26.22 0.75 -9.70
C VAL A 401 25.97 -0.58 -10.41
N PHE A 402 24.96 -0.67 -11.29
CA PHE A 402 24.74 -1.89 -12.07
C PHE A 402 25.85 -2.16 -13.10
N LYS A 403 26.63 -1.15 -13.51
CA LYS A 403 27.82 -1.36 -14.35
C LYS A 403 28.98 -1.98 -13.57
N LEU A 404 29.07 -1.74 -12.26
CA LEU A 404 30.08 -2.37 -11.40
C LEU A 404 29.81 -3.87 -11.20
N PHE A 405 28.54 -4.27 -11.19
CA PHE A 405 28.13 -5.67 -11.00
C PHE A 405 27.34 -6.20 -12.20
N PRO A 406 27.97 -6.42 -13.37
CA PRO A 406 27.29 -6.77 -14.61
C PRO A 406 26.53 -8.10 -14.53
N ASP A 407 26.97 -9.03 -13.69
CA ASP A 407 26.38 -10.37 -13.53
C ASP A 407 25.17 -10.45 -12.60
N ARG A 408 24.82 -9.35 -11.92
CA ARG A 408 23.72 -9.27 -10.94
C ARG A 408 22.58 -8.39 -11.47
N ASP A 409 21.37 -8.92 -11.46
CA ASP A 409 20.20 -8.18 -11.94
C ASP A 409 19.45 -7.44 -10.83
N PHE A 410 19.68 -7.79 -9.55
CA PHE A 410 19.00 -7.19 -8.41
C PHE A 410 19.93 -6.36 -7.53
N CYS A 411 19.40 -5.22 -7.07
CA CYS A 411 19.96 -4.37 -6.03
C CYS A 411 19.01 -4.39 -4.83
N VAL A 412 19.53 -4.62 -3.62
CA VAL A 412 18.71 -4.66 -2.41
C VAL A 412 19.21 -3.69 -1.34
N ILE A 413 18.29 -3.13 -0.55
CA ILE A 413 18.63 -2.31 0.62
C ILE A 413 17.76 -2.69 1.80
N LEU A 414 18.39 -2.82 2.98
CA LEU A 414 17.72 -3.09 4.25
C LEU A 414 17.61 -1.80 5.05
N VAL A 415 16.39 -1.28 5.20
CA VAL A 415 16.11 -0.02 5.90
C VAL A 415 15.46 -0.32 7.25
N PRO A 416 15.94 0.26 8.37
CA PRO A 416 15.24 0.19 9.65
C PRO A 416 13.80 0.71 9.58
N HIS A 417 12.90 0.18 10.42
CA HIS A 417 11.46 0.50 10.38
C HIS A 417 11.10 1.86 11.00
N ASP A 418 12.02 2.41 11.80
CA ASP A 418 11.96 3.69 12.50
C ASP A 418 12.44 4.87 11.65
N VAL A 419 13.17 4.58 10.56
CA VAL A 419 13.70 5.60 9.65
C VAL A 419 12.70 5.85 8.50
N PRO A 420 12.45 7.12 8.13
CA PRO A 420 11.58 7.44 7.00
C PRO A 420 12.14 6.92 5.67
N GLU A 421 11.25 6.57 4.75
CA GLU A 421 11.65 6.10 3.42
C GLU A 421 12.36 7.21 2.63
N SER A 422 13.62 6.97 2.28
CA SER A 422 14.39 7.82 1.37
C SER A 422 13.79 7.84 -0.03
N HIS A 423 14.04 8.89 -0.80
CA HIS A 423 13.59 8.98 -2.19
C HIS A 423 14.07 7.81 -3.05
N LEU A 424 15.26 7.25 -2.77
CA LEU A 424 15.76 6.04 -3.44
C LEU A 424 14.87 4.83 -3.16
N ALA A 425 14.55 4.58 -1.89
CA ALA A 425 13.75 3.42 -1.48
C ALA A 425 12.33 3.45 -2.06
N ARG A 426 11.76 4.64 -2.29
CA ARG A 426 10.43 4.80 -2.93
C ARG A 426 10.38 4.27 -4.37
N SER A 427 11.53 4.23 -5.07
CA SER A 427 11.62 3.64 -6.40
C SER A 427 11.83 2.12 -6.39
N PHE A 428 12.11 1.54 -5.22
CA PHE A 428 12.30 0.11 -5.05
C PHE A 428 10.97 -0.56 -4.70
N VAL A 429 10.91 -1.86 -4.89
CA VAL A 429 9.78 -2.68 -4.44
C VAL A 429 10.04 -3.12 -3.01
N ARG A 430 9.19 -2.69 -2.08
CA ARG A 430 9.16 -3.25 -0.73
C ARG A 430 8.72 -4.72 -0.80
N ALA A 431 9.59 -5.61 -0.34
CA ALA A 431 9.29 -7.03 -0.17
C ALA A 431 8.36 -7.25 1.03
N VAL A 432 7.41 -8.16 0.90
CA VAL A 432 6.45 -8.46 1.98
C VAL A 432 7.17 -9.27 3.06
N PRO A 433 7.17 -8.83 4.33
CA PRO A 433 7.76 -9.63 5.40
C PRO A 433 7.04 -10.97 5.57
N SER A 434 7.81 -12.05 5.73
CA SER A 434 7.29 -13.37 6.07
C SER A 434 6.76 -13.37 7.52
N ARG A 435 5.87 -14.32 7.82
CA ARG A 435 5.27 -14.50 9.15
C ARG A 435 6.27 -14.79 10.27
N ALA A 436 7.54 -15.06 9.93
CA ALA A 436 8.66 -15.37 10.81
C ALA A 436 9.73 -14.24 10.89
N ALA A 437 9.49 -13.08 10.26
CA ALA A 437 10.52 -12.04 10.14
C ALA A 437 10.93 -11.45 11.50
N GLY A 438 12.12 -11.82 11.97
CA GLY A 438 12.74 -11.30 13.20
C GLY A 438 13.71 -10.13 12.97
N LEU A 439 14.01 -9.79 11.71
CA LEU A 439 15.12 -8.87 11.37
C LEU A 439 14.89 -7.40 11.74
N GLY A 440 13.66 -6.99 12.08
CA GLY A 440 13.36 -5.60 12.45
C GLY A 440 13.76 -4.57 11.38
N ARG A 441 13.82 -4.97 10.11
CA ARG A 441 14.17 -4.13 8.97
C ARG A 441 13.25 -4.43 7.80
N GLU A 442 13.06 -3.45 6.94
CA GLU A 442 12.33 -3.54 5.68
C GLU A 442 13.30 -3.82 4.54
N LEU A 443 12.94 -4.76 3.66
CA LEU A 443 13.71 -5.09 2.48
C LEU A 443 13.10 -4.42 1.25
N TYR A 444 13.92 -3.65 0.56
CA TYR A 444 13.59 -3.03 -0.72
C TYR A 444 14.42 -3.68 -1.82
N VAL A 445 13.77 -4.04 -2.92
CA VAL A 445 14.36 -4.75 -4.07
C VAL A 445 14.16 -3.92 -5.33
N PHE A 446 15.24 -3.72 -6.09
CA PHE A 446 15.21 -3.07 -7.40
C PHE A 446 15.88 -3.97 -8.43
N HIS A 447 15.27 -4.10 -9.61
CA HIS A 447 15.80 -4.90 -10.69
C HIS A 447 16.36 -3.99 -11.80
N ARG A 448 17.44 -4.40 -12.46
CA ARG A 448 18.13 -3.62 -13.51
C ARG A 448 17.18 -3.12 -14.61
N ALA A 449 16.22 -3.95 -15.03
CA ALA A 449 15.24 -3.57 -16.05
C ALA A 449 14.34 -2.40 -15.62
N GLY A 450 14.25 -2.09 -14.33
CA GLY A 450 13.56 -0.89 -13.84
C GLY A 450 14.25 0.42 -14.23
N LEU A 451 15.49 0.41 -14.73
CA LEU A 451 16.15 1.59 -15.30
C LEU A 451 15.71 1.88 -16.73
N LEU A 452 15.02 0.94 -17.39
CA LEU A 452 14.56 1.12 -18.75
C LEU A 452 13.49 2.20 -18.79
N ARG A 453 13.78 3.29 -19.49
CA ARG A 453 12.85 4.42 -19.67
C ARG A 453 11.81 4.16 -20.78
N SER A 454 11.93 3.05 -21.50
CA SER A 454 11.02 2.64 -22.57
C SER A 454 9.82 1.86 -21.99
N PHE A 455 9.03 2.51 -21.15
CA PHE A 455 7.78 1.98 -20.63
C PHE A 455 6.63 2.64 -21.40
N ASN A 456 6.10 1.93 -22.39
CA ASN A 456 5.02 2.44 -23.24
C ASN A 456 3.67 1.88 -22.80
N VAL A 457 2.64 2.73 -22.75
CA VAL A 457 1.28 2.32 -22.43
C VAL A 457 0.41 2.62 -23.63
N ARG A 458 -0.35 1.62 -24.08
CA ARG A 458 -1.26 1.76 -25.23
C ARG A 458 -2.52 0.93 -25.05
N ARG A 459 -3.52 1.19 -25.88
CA ARG A 459 -4.72 0.35 -25.99
C ARG A 459 -4.33 -1.05 -26.45
N ALA A 460 -4.99 -2.07 -25.88
CA ALA A 460 -4.73 -3.47 -26.20
C ALA A 460 -5.18 -3.81 -27.64
N THR A 461 -4.49 -4.77 -28.25
CA THR A 461 -4.74 -5.27 -29.61
C THR A 461 -4.80 -6.80 -29.62
N THR A 462 -5.25 -7.39 -30.72
CA THR A 462 -5.30 -8.85 -30.91
C THR A 462 -3.94 -9.53 -30.75
N ASN A 463 -2.86 -8.83 -31.11
CA ASN A 463 -1.49 -9.35 -31.06
C ASN A 463 -0.96 -9.50 -29.63
N ASP A 464 -1.58 -8.83 -28.65
CA ASP A 464 -1.10 -8.80 -27.27
C ASP A 464 -1.54 -10.04 -26.46
N LEU A 465 -2.52 -10.79 -26.97
CA LEU A 465 -3.10 -11.96 -26.28
C LEU A 465 -2.04 -12.97 -25.76
N PRO A 466 -1.05 -13.40 -26.55
CA PRO A 466 -0.03 -14.35 -26.08
C PRO A 466 0.86 -13.74 -24.99
N GLY A 467 1.21 -12.45 -25.11
CA GLY A 467 2.02 -11.74 -24.11
C GLY A 467 1.29 -11.61 -22.77
N VAL A 468 0.00 -11.28 -22.83
CA VAL A 468 -0.87 -11.21 -21.65
C VAL A 468 -1.02 -12.58 -20.99
N GLU A 469 -1.25 -13.64 -21.78
CA GLU A 469 -1.38 -15.01 -21.25
C GLU A 469 -0.13 -15.46 -20.48
N MET A 470 1.06 -15.09 -20.97
CA MET A 470 2.33 -15.34 -20.28
C MET A 470 2.44 -14.56 -18.98
N LEU A 471 2.03 -13.27 -18.95
CA LEU A 471 2.08 -12.42 -17.76
C LEU A 471 1.20 -12.96 -16.62
N ILE A 472 -0.01 -13.42 -16.93
CA ILE A 472 -1.01 -13.83 -15.92
C ILE A 472 -0.98 -15.33 -15.60
N LYS A 473 -0.05 -16.10 -16.17
CA LYS A 473 -0.02 -17.57 -16.10
C LYS A 473 -0.14 -18.13 -14.69
N THR A 474 0.47 -17.44 -13.72
CA THR A 474 0.54 -17.81 -12.30
C THR A 474 -0.62 -17.28 -11.46
N LEU A 475 -1.46 -16.40 -12.01
CA LEU A 475 -2.56 -15.77 -11.29
C LEU A 475 -3.80 -16.67 -11.24
N SER A 476 -4.53 -16.62 -10.11
CA SER A 476 -5.78 -17.36 -9.92
C SER A 476 -6.90 -16.87 -10.85
N LEU A 477 -6.99 -15.56 -11.09
CA LEU A 477 -8.02 -14.90 -11.89
C LEU A 477 -7.72 -14.85 -13.40
N LYS A 478 -6.73 -15.60 -13.89
CA LYS A 478 -6.28 -15.56 -15.29
C LYS A 478 -7.40 -15.74 -16.32
N LYS A 479 -8.39 -16.60 -16.03
CA LYS A 479 -9.52 -16.87 -16.93
C LYS A 479 -10.43 -15.64 -17.08
N SER A 480 -10.72 -14.95 -15.99
CA SER A 480 -11.55 -13.73 -16.01
C SER A 480 -10.85 -12.63 -16.80
N ILE A 481 -9.58 -12.35 -16.51
CA ILE A 481 -8.80 -11.32 -17.20
C ILE A 481 -8.77 -11.56 -18.71
N LEU A 482 -8.55 -12.82 -19.15
CA LEU A 482 -8.55 -13.16 -20.57
C LEU A 482 -9.93 -13.01 -21.22
N ASN A 483 -11.01 -13.35 -20.51
CA ASN A 483 -12.35 -13.20 -21.04
C ASN A 483 -12.70 -11.72 -21.21
N ASP A 484 -12.40 -10.88 -20.22
CA ASP A 484 -12.65 -9.44 -20.28
C ASP A 484 -11.81 -8.75 -21.38
N LEU A 485 -10.57 -9.19 -21.58
CA LEU A 485 -9.74 -8.74 -22.69
C LEU A 485 -10.34 -9.13 -24.05
N LYS A 486 -10.88 -10.35 -24.18
CA LYS A 486 -11.57 -10.79 -25.41
C LYS A 486 -12.83 -9.97 -25.69
N ILE A 487 -13.63 -9.67 -24.65
CA ILE A 487 -14.80 -8.79 -24.77
C ILE A 487 -14.39 -7.42 -25.35
N PHE A 488 -13.30 -6.85 -24.86
CA PHE A 488 -12.77 -5.60 -25.41
C PHE A 488 -12.37 -5.72 -26.88
N ILE A 489 -11.66 -6.79 -27.26
CA ILE A 489 -11.17 -6.99 -28.63
C ILE A 489 -12.33 -7.21 -29.61
N GLU A 490 -13.35 -7.98 -29.22
CA GLU A 490 -14.44 -8.41 -30.09
C GLU A 490 -15.59 -7.38 -30.15
N ALA A 491 -16.01 -6.85 -29.00
CA ALA A 491 -17.24 -6.06 -28.88
C ALA A 491 -17.04 -4.63 -28.35
N ARG A 492 -15.95 -4.38 -27.60
CA ARG A 492 -15.68 -3.10 -26.89
C ARG A 492 -16.78 -2.63 -25.92
N ARG A 493 -17.77 -3.49 -25.67
CA ARG A 493 -18.88 -3.28 -24.76
C ARG A 493 -19.22 -4.61 -24.11
N ASP A 494 -19.61 -4.54 -22.84
CA ASP A 494 -20.19 -5.70 -22.17
C ASP A 494 -21.57 -6.04 -22.77
N PRO A 495 -22.10 -7.24 -22.49
CA PRO A 495 -23.47 -7.60 -22.85
C PRO A 495 -24.52 -6.59 -22.37
N ASP A 496 -24.24 -5.90 -21.26
CA ASP A 496 -25.08 -4.86 -20.66
C ASP A 496 -24.96 -3.49 -21.37
N GLY A 497 -24.11 -3.39 -22.40
CA GLY A 497 -23.91 -2.17 -23.21
C GLY A 497 -22.86 -1.19 -22.66
N VAL A 498 -22.35 -1.44 -21.45
CA VAL A 498 -21.31 -0.61 -20.79
C VAL A 498 -20.02 -0.64 -21.62
N PRO A 499 -19.43 0.51 -21.96
CA PRO A 499 -18.15 0.57 -22.66
C PRO A 499 -17.03 -0.10 -21.86
N VAL A 500 -16.23 -0.93 -22.54
CA VAL A 500 -15.05 -1.59 -21.98
C VAL A 500 -13.83 -1.04 -22.70
N GLN A 501 -12.76 -0.79 -21.95
CA GLN A 501 -11.47 -0.41 -22.49
C GLN A 501 -10.37 -1.27 -21.86
N ALA A 502 -9.39 -1.70 -22.66
CA ALA A 502 -8.24 -2.43 -22.17
C ALA A 502 -6.92 -1.79 -22.63
N PHE A 503 -5.95 -1.82 -21.73
CA PHE A 503 -4.63 -1.20 -21.91
C PHE A 503 -3.54 -2.20 -21.58
N VAL A 504 -2.43 -2.13 -22.31
CA VAL A 504 -1.23 -2.92 -22.07
C VAL A 504 -0.04 -2.00 -21.85
N ALA A 505 0.85 -2.42 -20.95
CA ALA A 505 2.15 -1.81 -20.77
C ALA A 505 3.22 -2.69 -21.41
N GLU A 506 4.08 -2.08 -22.22
CA GLU A 506 5.06 -2.73 -23.07
C GLU A 506 6.46 -2.15 -22.82
N VAL A 507 7.44 -3.03 -22.67
CA VAL A 507 8.86 -2.70 -22.51
C VAL A 507 9.67 -3.62 -23.43
N LEU A 508 10.44 -3.06 -24.36
CA LEU A 508 11.25 -3.81 -25.33
C LEU A 508 10.47 -4.95 -26.01
N ASP A 509 9.29 -4.64 -26.55
CA ASP A 509 8.36 -5.57 -27.22
C ASP A 509 7.78 -6.69 -26.32
N GLN A 510 7.97 -6.60 -25.00
CA GLN A 510 7.39 -7.52 -24.02
C GLN A 510 6.24 -6.85 -23.27
N ILE A 511 5.09 -7.52 -23.21
CA ILE A 511 3.97 -7.09 -22.37
C ILE A 511 4.29 -7.35 -20.91
N VAL A 512 4.34 -6.28 -20.11
CA VAL A 512 4.69 -6.30 -18.69
C VAL A 512 3.51 -5.92 -17.78
N GLY A 513 2.42 -5.39 -18.35
CA GLY A 513 1.22 -5.03 -17.62
C GLY A 513 -0.05 -5.08 -18.47
N ILE A 514 -1.19 -5.27 -17.82
CA ILE A 514 -2.54 -5.21 -18.40
C ILE A 514 -3.50 -4.53 -17.43
N SER A 515 -4.39 -3.70 -17.97
CA SER A 515 -5.52 -3.15 -17.23
C SER A 515 -6.80 -3.18 -18.07
N VAL A 516 -7.94 -3.39 -17.41
CA VAL A 516 -9.28 -3.32 -18.01
C VAL A 516 -10.11 -2.35 -17.19
N THR A 517 -10.71 -1.37 -17.87
CA THR A 517 -11.59 -0.36 -17.27
C THR A 517 -12.97 -0.37 -17.93
N ARG A 518 -13.97 0.06 -17.17
CA ARG A 518 -15.36 0.22 -17.60
C ARG A 518 -15.86 1.62 -17.23
N ASP A 519 -16.96 2.05 -17.80
CA ASP A 519 -17.64 3.27 -17.34
C ASP A 519 -18.34 2.99 -16.01
N GLU A 520 -18.20 3.89 -15.04
CA GLU A 520 -18.86 3.75 -13.75
C GLU A 520 -20.31 4.26 -13.86
N MET A 521 -21.26 3.33 -13.68
CA MET A 521 -22.68 3.60 -13.87
C MET A 521 -23.39 3.93 -12.55
N ASP A 522 -22.82 3.55 -11.40
CA ASP A 522 -23.42 3.71 -10.07
C ASP A 522 -22.81 4.92 -9.31
N ILE A 523 -22.54 6.04 -10.00
CA ILE A 523 -21.89 7.21 -9.39
C ILE A 523 -22.76 7.88 -8.31
N GLU A 524 -24.09 7.94 -8.48
CA GLU A 524 -25.00 8.46 -7.46
C GLU A 524 -25.00 7.60 -6.20
N TYR A 525 -24.86 6.28 -6.35
CA TYR A 525 -24.68 5.36 -5.23
C TYR A 525 -23.36 5.64 -4.52
N ILE A 526 -22.25 5.76 -5.26
CA ILE A 526 -20.93 6.06 -4.67
C ILE A 526 -20.96 7.39 -3.90
N ARG A 527 -21.56 8.45 -4.49
CA ARG A 527 -21.66 9.77 -3.86
C ARG A 527 -22.47 9.75 -2.56
N SER A 528 -23.56 8.97 -2.53
CA SER A 528 -24.42 8.85 -1.34
C SER A 528 -23.85 7.94 -0.26
N HIS A 529 -23.08 6.92 -0.63
CA HIS A 529 -22.57 5.88 0.28
C HIS A 529 -21.13 6.08 0.73
N TYR A 530 -20.34 6.92 0.07
CA TYR A 530 -18.94 7.15 0.39
C TYR A 530 -18.58 8.65 0.41
N ASN A 531 -17.60 9.02 1.22
CA ASN A 531 -17.05 10.37 1.30
C ASN A 531 -16.12 10.68 0.11
N ILE A 532 -16.64 10.58 -1.11
CA ILE A 532 -15.83 10.83 -2.31
C ILE A 532 -15.49 12.33 -2.51
N GLU A 533 -16.28 13.21 -1.88
CA GLU A 533 -16.10 14.66 -1.88
C GLU A 533 -14.79 15.11 -1.21
N ASP A 534 -14.19 14.26 -0.39
CA ASP A 534 -12.85 14.48 0.18
C ASP A 534 -11.75 14.46 -0.91
N PHE A 535 -12.05 13.92 -2.09
CA PHE A 535 -11.09 13.72 -3.17
C PHE A 535 -11.44 14.44 -4.49
N ILE A 536 -12.73 14.60 -4.80
CA ILE A 536 -13.20 15.25 -6.02
C ILE A 536 -14.44 16.10 -5.77
N ASP A 537 -14.55 17.23 -6.47
CA ASP A 537 -15.83 17.94 -6.59
C ASP A 537 -16.62 17.38 -7.77
N CYS A 538 -17.58 16.51 -7.47
CA CYS A 538 -18.40 15.82 -8.48
C CYS A 538 -19.17 16.75 -9.43
N ASN A 539 -19.34 18.04 -9.10
CA ASN A 539 -20.03 18.99 -9.99
C ASN A 539 -19.19 19.36 -11.23
N HIS A 540 -17.87 19.19 -11.15
CA HIS A 540 -16.93 19.48 -12.26
C HIS A 540 -16.66 18.26 -13.15
N TYR A 541 -17.38 17.15 -12.95
CA TYR A 541 -17.15 15.90 -13.69
C TYR A 541 -18.40 15.48 -14.46
N GLN A 542 -18.18 14.98 -15.66
CA GLN A 542 -19.22 14.33 -16.47
C GLN A 542 -19.29 12.84 -16.12
N GLN A 543 -20.45 12.21 -16.37
CA GLN A 543 -20.68 10.80 -16.04
C GLN A 543 -19.65 9.89 -16.76
N GLU A 544 -19.30 10.23 -17.99
CA GLU A 544 -18.33 9.50 -18.80
C GLU A 544 -16.89 9.65 -18.31
N GLU A 545 -16.58 10.60 -17.41
CA GLU A 545 -15.22 10.77 -16.88
C GLU A 545 -14.94 9.87 -15.68
N HIS A 546 -15.98 9.21 -15.14
CA HIS A 546 -15.88 8.24 -14.06
C HIS A 546 -15.62 6.85 -14.65
N GLY A 547 -14.49 6.26 -14.25
CA GLY A 547 -14.10 4.92 -14.69
C GLY A 547 -14.07 3.93 -13.55
N HIS A 548 -14.49 2.71 -13.82
CA HIS A 548 -14.35 1.57 -12.93
C HIS A 548 -13.11 0.76 -13.32
N LEU A 549 -12.14 0.63 -12.42
CA LEU A 549 -10.95 -0.17 -12.64
C LEU A 549 -11.25 -1.64 -12.32
N TYR A 550 -11.44 -2.47 -13.34
CA TYR A 550 -11.90 -3.84 -13.14
C TYR A 550 -10.75 -4.83 -12.95
N HIS A 551 -9.72 -4.73 -13.80
CA HIS A 551 -8.47 -5.50 -13.69
C HIS A 551 -7.26 -4.58 -13.77
N PHE A 552 -6.22 -4.89 -12.99
CA PHE A 552 -4.92 -4.24 -13.09
C PHE A 552 -3.82 -5.20 -12.66
N VAL A 553 -2.97 -5.62 -13.60
CA VAL A 553 -1.82 -6.49 -13.34
C VAL A 553 -0.58 -5.80 -13.89
N LEU A 554 0.49 -5.77 -13.10
CA LEU A 554 1.79 -5.24 -13.50
C LEU A 554 2.88 -6.13 -12.93
N ASN A 555 3.86 -6.48 -13.76
CA ASN A 555 5.04 -7.21 -13.32
C ASN A 555 5.74 -6.45 -12.17
N PRO A 556 5.99 -7.10 -11.01
CA PRO A 556 6.58 -6.46 -9.83
C PRO A 556 7.86 -5.67 -10.11
N ILE A 557 8.69 -6.09 -11.06
CA ILE A 557 9.91 -5.38 -11.48
C ILE A 557 9.64 -3.91 -11.85
N PHE A 558 8.49 -3.64 -12.49
CA PHE A 558 8.10 -2.32 -12.97
C PHE A 558 7.12 -1.61 -12.02
N ARG A 559 6.98 -2.06 -10.77
CA ARG A 559 6.01 -1.49 -9.82
C ARG A 559 6.16 0.01 -9.60
N HIS A 560 7.37 0.57 -9.69
CA HIS A 560 7.57 2.02 -9.58
C HIS A 560 6.88 2.80 -10.71
N TYR A 561 6.63 2.19 -11.87
CA TYR A 561 5.83 2.77 -12.96
C TYR A 561 4.31 2.64 -12.76
N THR A 562 3.82 2.09 -11.65
CA THR A 562 2.36 1.92 -11.41
C THR A 562 1.61 3.25 -11.51
N LYS A 563 2.16 4.33 -10.92
CA LYS A 563 1.56 5.67 -11.00
C LYS A 563 1.50 6.17 -12.44
N HIS A 564 2.57 5.96 -13.21
CA HIS A 564 2.59 6.33 -14.62
C HIS A 564 1.58 5.51 -15.44
N PHE A 565 1.48 4.19 -15.19
CA PHE A 565 0.49 3.36 -15.88
C PHE A 565 -0.95 3.81 -15.58
N LEU A 566 -1.27 4.14 -14.32
CA LEU A 566 -2.57 4.70 -13.95
C LEU A 566 -2.82 6.08 -14.58
N LYS A 567 -1.79 6.93 -14.67
CA LYS A 567 -1.85 8.22 -15.39
C LYS A 567 -2.26 8.02 -16.85
N GLU A 568 -1.59 7.09 -17.52
CA GLU A 568 -1.83 6.80 -18.93
C GLU A 568 -3.19 6.18 -19.17
N ILE A 569 -3.65 5.32 -18.26
CA ILE A 569 -5.03 4.80 -18.31
C ILE A 569 -6.02 5.97 -18.27
N LEU A 570 -5.89 6.93 -17.33
CA LEU A 570 -6.76 8.11 -17.25
C LEU A 570 -6.73 8.93 -18.56
N ARG A 571 -5.53 9.21 -19.09
CA ARG A 571 -5.34 9.98 -20.32
C ARG A 571 -5.94 9.28 -21.54
N LEU A 572 -5.56 8.03 -21.80
CA LEU A 572 -5.99 7.26 -22.97
C LEU A 572 -7.48 6.88 -22.91
N ALA A 573 -8.04 6.71 -21.71
CA ALA A 573 -9.44 6.36 -21.49
C ALA A 573 -10.39 7.57 -21.53
N HIS A 574 -9.86 8.80 -21.53
CA HIS A 574 -10.62 10.03 -21.28
C HIS A 574 -11.37 9.99 -19.94
N LYS A 575 -10.72 9.44 -18.91
CA LYS A 575 -11.23 9.40 -17.55
C LYS A 575 -10.49 10.40 -16.68
N SER A 576 -11.21 10.99 -15.73
CA SER A 576 -10.64 11.88 -14.73
C SER A 576 -10.50 11.21 -13.37
N SER A 577 -11.31 10.17 -13.10
CA SER A 577 -11.31 9.41 -11.86
C SER A 577 -11.47 7.90 -12.12
N LEU A 578 -10.77 7.08 -11.32
CA LEU A 578 -10.89 5.62 -11.32
C LEU A 578 -11.31 5.11 -9.92
N TYR A 579 -12.34 4.29 -9.92
CA TYR A 579 -12.90 3.62 -8.74
C TYR A 579 -12.54 2.14 -8.74
N TYR A 580 -12.19 1.62 -7.57
CA TYR A 580 -11.89 0.20 -7.38
C TYR A 580 -12.61 -0.36 -6.15
N PRO A 581 -13.78 -1.00 -6.37
CA PRO A 581 -14.49 -1.70 -5.31
C PRO A 581 -13.82 -3.05 -4.99
N VAL A 582 -13.61 -3.32 -3.71
CA VAL A 582 -13.13 -4.61 -3.19
C VAL A 582 -14.26 -5.25 -2.40
N TYR A 583 -14.75 -6.36 -2.94
CA TYR A 583 -15.82 -7.15 -2.34
C TYR A 583 -15.29 -8.16 -1.31
N PRO A 584 -16.09 -8.51 -0.28
CA PRO A 584 -15.74 -9.55 0.68
C PRO A 584 -15.50 -10.94 0.04
N PRO A 585 -14.62 -11.77 0.62
CA PRO A 585 -14.14 -13.02 0.01
C PRO A 585 -15.19 -14.14 -0.09
N TYR A 586 -16.30 -14.06 0.64
CA TYR A 586 -17.36 -15.09 0.63
C TYR A 586 -18.31 -14.99 -0.57
N ILE A 587 -18.17 -13.97 -1.42
CA ILE A 587 -19.03 -13.77 -2.60
C ILE A 587 -18.42 -14.51 -3.81
N GLU A 588 -18.81 -15.76 -4.04
CA GLU A 588 -18.42 -16.47 -5.25
C GLU A 588 -18.99 -15.77 -6.51
N GLY A 589 -18.14 -15.53 -7.52
CA GLY A 589 -18.57 -15.10 -8.86
C GLY A 589 -18.54 -13.60 -9.17
N LYS A 590 -18.38 -12.70 -8.19
CA LYS A 590 -18.07 -11.27 -8.42
C LYS A 590 -16.76 -10.89 -7.74
N ASN A 591 -15.68 -10.98 -8.52
CA ASN A 591 -14.29 -10.65 -8.21
C ASN A 591 -13.86 -10.79 -6.71
N PRO A 592 -13.97 -11.99 -6.10
CA PRO A 592 -13.74 -12.20 -4.66
C PRO A 592 -12.27 -12.16 -4.20
N CYS A 593 -11.34 -11.68 -5.02
CA CYS A 593 -9.92 -11.78 -4.70
C CYS A 593 -9.16 -10.51 -5.10
N ALA A 594 -8.68 -9.79 -4.09
CA ALA A 594 -7.67 -8.74 -4.16
C ALA A 594 -6.30 -9.20 -4.75
N HIS A 595 -6.25 -10.37 -5.40
CA HIS A 595 -5.02 -11.04 -5.86
C HIS A 595 -4.68 -10.78 -7.33
N SER A 596 -5.59 -10.20 -8.13
CA SER A 596 -5.15 -9.57 -9.38
C SER A 596 -4.51 -8.19 -9.15
N LEU A 597 -4.76 -7.53 -8.00
CA LEU A 597 -4.60 -6.07 -7.82
C LEU A 597 -3.62 -5.58 -6.74
N THR A 598 -2.71 -6.42 -6.23
CA THR A 598 -1.75 -6.00 -5.18
C THR A 598 -0.81 -4.86 -5.62
N SER A 599 -0.62 -4.62 -6.92
CA SER A 599 0.30 -3.59 -7.42
C SER A 599 -0.28 -2.16 -7.34
N ALA A 600 -1.55 -1.94 -7.72
CA ALA A 600 -2.15 -0.59 -7.78
C ALA A 600 -2.80 -0.13 -6.47
N LEU A 601 -3.41 -1.04 -5.70
CA LEU A 601 -4.12 -0.69 -4.45
C LEU A 601 -3.24 0.12 -3.49
N HIS A 602 -1.94 -0.17 -3.48
CA HIS A 602 -0.93 0.54 -2.70
C HIS A 602 -0.91 2.07 -2.97
N TYR A 603 -1.28 2.51 -4.17
CA TYR A 603 -1.27 3.91 -4.60
C TYR A 603 -2.65 4.57 -4.58
N MET A 604 -3.73 3.79 -4.49
CA MET A 604 -5.10 4.32 -4.40
C MET A 604 -5.43 4.73 -2.96
N ALA A 605 -6.32 5.72 -2.83
CA ALA A 605 -6.82 6.20 -1.55
C ALA A 605 -8.08 5.39 -1.15
N PRO A 606 -8.13 4.76 0.03
CA PRO A 606 -9.36 4.15 0.53
C PRO A 606 -10.36 5.26 0.86
N VAL A 607 -11.62 5.10 0.44
CA VAL A 607 -12.69 6.08 0.63
C VAL A 607 -13.57 5.64 1.80
N ARG A 608 -13.74 6.53 2.79
CA ARG A 608 -14.53 6.21 3.98
C ARG A 608 -16.03 6.07 3.64
N PRO A 609 -16.70 5.02 4.11
CA PRO A 609 -18.15 4.89 3.95
C PRO A 609 -18.91 5.95 4.77
N ARG A 610 -20.05 6.38 4.25
CA ARG A 610 -21.02 7.25 4.91
C ARG A 610 -22.00 6.39 5.70
N ARG A 611 -22.30 6.83 6.93
CA ARG A 611 -23.41 6.25 7.70
C ARG A 611 -24.72 6.57 6.99
N GLN A 612 -25.41 5.54 6.52
CA GLN A 612 -26.69 5.67 5.85
C GLN A 612 -27.83 5.79 6.85
N ILE A 613 -28.83 6.62 6.51
CA ILE A 613 -30.11 6.63 7.20
C ILE A 613 -30.96 5.53 6.58
N VAL A 614 -31.50 4.64 7.41
CA VAL A 614 -32.47 3.64 6.95
C VAL A 614 -33.83 4.32 6.78
N TYR A 615 -34.26 4.47 5.54
CA TYR A 615 -35.55 5.09 5.21
C TYR A 615 -36.65 4.02 5.17
N PRO A 616 -37.80 4.24 5.84
CA PRO A 616 -38.98 3.39 5.65
C PRO A 616 -39.64 3.74 4.31
N LEU A 617 -39.14 3.13 3.22
CA LEU A 617 -39.54 3.45 1.84
C LEU A 617 -41.05 3.32 1.63
N GLU A 618 -41.68 2.29 2.22
CA GLU A 618 -43.13 2.05 2.14
C GLU A 618 -43.96 3.17 2.78
N GLU A 619 -43.49 3.74 3.89
CA GLU A 619 -44.20 4.82 4.61
C GLU A 619 -43.99 6.18 3.96
N LEU A 620 -42.82 6.40 3.36
CA LEU A 620 -42.43 7.68 2.75
C LEU A 620 -43.05 7.88 1.37
N GLY A 621 -43.36 6.80 0.64
CA GLY A 621 -43.98 6.87 -0.69
C GLY A 621 -43.22 7.81 -1.63
N MET A 622 -43.88 8.88 -2.09
CA MET A 622 -43.27 9.88 -2.98
C MET A 622 -42.14 10.72 -2.35
N ASN A 623 -42.04 10.73 -1.01
CA ASN A 623 -40.97 11.42 -0.29
C ASN A 623 -39.75 10.52 -0.04
N ALA A 624 -39.79 9.26 -0.50
CA ALA A 624 -38.65 8.37 -0.38
C ALA A 624 -37.47 8.89 -1.22
N PRO A 625 -36.22 8.69 -0.76
CA PRO A 625 -35.05 9.01 -1.56
C PRO A 625 -35.07 8.18 -2.86
N ALA A 626 -34.41 8.71 -3.90
CA ALA A 626 -34.34 8.07 -5.21
C ALA A 626 -33.90 6.60 -5.09
N GLU A 627 -34.45 5.74 -5.95
CA GLU A 627 -34.14 4.29 -5.95
C GLU A 627 -32.64 4.00 -6.08
N GLN A 628 -31.88 4.85 -6.77
CA GLN A 628 -30.43 4.72 -6.90
C GLN A 628 -29.68 4.90 -5.57
N VAL A 629 -30.24 5.69 -4.65
CA VAL A 629 -29.71 5.96 -3.30
C VAL A 629 -30.23 4.95 -2.29
N SER A 630 -31.45 4.44 -2.47
CA SER A 630 -32.04 3.43 -1.60
C SER A 630 -31.81 1.99 -2.08
N LYS A 631 -31.02 1.79 -3.13
CA LYS A 631 -30.72 0.49 -3.72
C LYS A 631 -29.94 -0.36 -2.72
N ASP A 632 -30.55 -1.46 -2.30
CA ASP A 632 -29.88 -2.49 -1.50
C ASP A 632 -28.84 -3.20 -2.40
N GLN A 633 -27.59 -2.75 -2.31
CA GLN A 633 -26.44 -3.32 -3.02
C GLN A 633 -25.54 -4.06 -2.05
N LEU A 634 -24.82 -5.06 -2.57
CA LEU A 634 -23.78 -5.77 -1.83
C LEU A 634 -22.74 -4.77 -1.30
N SER A 635 -22.49 -4.77 0.00
CA SER A 635 -21.48 -3.93 0.63
C SER A 635 -20.07 -4.26 0.12
N TYR A 636 -19.31 -3.22 -0.22
CA TYR A 636 -17.91 -3.34 -0.67
C TYR A 636 -17.08 -2.21 -0.08
N SER A 637 -15.76 -2.35 -0.07
CA SER A 637 -14.88 -1.21 0.22
C SER A 637 -14.49 -0.49 -1.06
N LEU A 638 -14.42 0.84 -1.02
CA LEU A 638 -14.12 1.65 -2.20
C LEU A 638 -12.72 2.24 -2.12
N ASN A 639 -11.97 2.12 -3.21
CA ASN A 639 -10.68 2.80 -3.39
C ASN A 639 -10.75 3.72 -4.59
N HIS A 640 -10.07 4.86 -4.53
CA HIS A 640 -10.14 5.92 -5.52
C HIS A 640 -8.76 6.43 -5.92
N ILE A 641 -8.61 6.79 -7.20
CA ILE A 641 -7.46 7.53 -7.71
C ILE A 641 -7.89 8.47 -8.84
N ASN A 642 -7.32 9.67 -8.86
CA ASN A 642 -7.54 10.69 -9.89
C ASN A 642 -6.20 11.28 -10.35
N ARG A 643 -6.24 12.20 -11.33
CA ARG A 643 -5.03 12.84 -11.90
C ARG A 643 -4.13 13.50 -10.85
N LYS A 644 -4.72 14.19 -9.86
CA LYS A 644 -4.02 14.83 -8.74
C LYS A 644 -3.32 13.80 -7.84
N LEU A 645 -4.03 12.74 -7.44
CA LEU A 645 -3.54 11.70 -6.55
C LEU A 645 -2.43 10.84 -7.18
N VAL A 646 -2.42 10.68 -8.50
CA VAL A 646 -1.33 9.98 -9.21
C VAL A 646 0.01 10.67 -8.96
N MET A 647 0.06 12.00 -8.98
CA MET A 647 1.29 12.76 -8.73
C MET A 647 1.49 13.09 -7.26
N GLN A 648 0.46 12.99 -6.41
CA GLN A 648 0.60 13.12 -4.97
C GLN A 648 1.23 11.84 -4.39
N SER A 649 2.10 11.98 -3.39
CA SER A 649 2.65 10.82 -2.68
C SER A 649 2.26 10.89 -1.23
N ARG A 650 1.62 9.82 -0.75
CA ARG A 650 1.45 9.59 0.68
C ARG A 650 2.80 9.28 1.31
N ARG A 651 3.01 9.73 2.54
CA ARG A 651 4.20 9.39 3.31
C ARG A 651 4.01 8.00 3.90
N SER A 652 4.91 7.08 3.55
CA SER A 652 4.93 5.74 4.11
C SER A 652 5.51 5.77 5.53
N ILE A 653 4.86 5.06 6.45
CA ILE A 653 5.29 4.82 7.82
C ILE A 653 5.55 3.32 7.97
N ASN A 654 6.80 2.96 8.22
CA ASN A 654 7.24 1.58 8.38
C ASN A 654 7.19 1.08 9.83
N THR A 655 6.88 1.95 10.79
CA THR A 655 6.78 1.58 12.20
C THR A 655 5.78 0.45 12.42
N ARG A 656 6.18 -0.55 13.21
CA ARG A 656 5.37 -1.73 13.52
C ARG A 656 4.37 -1.40 14.63
N ILE A 657 3.13 -1.22 14.24
CA ILE A 657 2.02 -0.95 15.16
C ILE A 657 1.24 -2.24 15.35
N VAL A 658 1.30 -2.78 16.56
CA VAL A 658 0.61 -4.02 16.94
C VAL A 658 -0.57 -3.69 17.83
N VAL A 659 -1.77 -4.03 17.37
CA VAL A 659 -3.02 -3.91 18.12
C VAL A 659 -3.42 -5.28 18.64
N VAL A 660 -3.67 -5.41 19.94
CA VAL A 660 -4.08 -6.66 20.58
C VAL A 660 -5.55 -6.57 20.98
N GLY A 661 -6.37 -7.42 20.38
CA GLY A 661 -7.81 -7.48 20.59
C GLY A 661 -8.59 -6.77 19.49
N ALA A 662 -9.52 -7.50 18.86
CA ALA A 662 -10.44 -6.98 17.85
C ALA A 662 -11.73 -6.43 18.49
N SER A 663 -11.60 -5.62 19.53
CA SER A 663 -12.74 -4.90 20.14
C SER A 663 -13.13 -3.68 19.29
N ASP A 664 -14.31 -3.09 19.54
CA ASP A 664 -14.76 -1.87 18.84
C ASP A 664 -13.70 -0.75 18.88
N VAL A 665 -13.01 -0.60 20.02
CA VAL A 665 -11.91 0.38 20.18
C VAL A 665 -10.71 0.03 19.29
N GLY A 666 -10.32 -1.24 19.24
CA GLY A 666 -9.19 -1.70 18.42
C GLY A 666 -9.48 -1.57 16.93
N ILE A 667 -10.71 -1.88 16.52
CA ILE A 667 -11.17 -1.71 15.13
C ILE A 667 -11.24 -0.23 14.76
N SER A 668 -11.86 0.62 15.58
CA SER A 668 -11.96 2.07 15.31
C SER A 668 -10.58 2.74 15.24
N PHE A 669 -9.63 2.29 16.06
CA PHE A 669 -8.24 2.74 15.97
C PHE A 669 -7.61 2.38 14.62
N LEU A 670 -7.75 1.12 14.17
CA LEU A 670 -7.23 0.67 12.87
C LEU A 670 -7.91 1.40 11.70
N GLU A 671 -9.23 1.56 11.76
CA GLU A 671 -10.03 2.34 10.80
C GLU A 671 -9.46 3.75 10.62
N THR A 672 -9.22 4.45 11.73
CA THR A 672 -8.71 5.83 11.71
C THR A 672 -7.35 5.93 11.01
N LEU A 673 -6.45 4.96 11.22
CA LEU A 673 -5.14 4.95 10.58
C LEU A 673 -5.21 4.64 9.08
N ILE A 674 -6.12 3.76 8.65
CA ILE A 674 -6.24 3.34 7.25
C ILE A 674 -6.80 4.48 6.38
N PHE A 675 -7.79 5.21 6.89
CA PHE A 675 -8.44 6.32 6.17
C PHE A 675 -7.72 7.67 6.35
N CYS A 676 -6.48 7.67 6.83
CA CYS A 676 -5.67 8.88 6.86
C CYS A 676 -5.25 9.28 5.42
N PRO A 677 -5.52 10.52 4.96
CA PRO A 677 -5.29 10.90 3.57
C PRO A 677 -3.80 10.97 3.19
N ASP A 678 -2.96 11.51 4.07
CA ASP A 678 -1.56 11.82 3.77
C ASP A 678 -0.56 10.74 4.20
N LEU A 679 -0.99 9.85 5.09
CA LEU A 679 -0.14 8.82 5.68
C LEU A 679 -0.52 7.43 5.19
N LYS A 680 0.49 6.57 5.14
CA LYS A 680 0.31 5.19 4.74
C LYS A 680 1.10 4.27 5.65
N PHE A 681 0.41 3.43 6.41
CA PHE A 681 1.05 2.52 7.35
C PHE A 681 1.32 1.17 6.68
N ASN A 682 2.59 0.78 6.65
CA ASN A 682 3.05 -0.43 5.97
C ASN A 682 3.01 -1.69 6.86
N ASN A 683 2.98 -1.50 8.19
CA ASN A 683 3.13 -2.55 9.20
C ASN A 683 2.08 -2.48 10.31
N LEU A 684 0.81 -2.48 9.93
CA LEU A 684 -0.31 -2.66 10.88
C LEU A 684 -0.56 -4.14 11.13
N THR A 685 -0.52 -4.56 12.40
CA THR A 685 -0.80 -5.95 12.78
C THR A 685 -1.86 -6.02 13.86
N LEU A 686 -2.88 -6.85 13.66
CA LEU A 686 -3.90 -7.18 14.64
C LEU A 686 -3.66 -8.59 15.20
N ILE A 687 -3.53 -8.70 16.51
CA ILE A 687 -3.52 -9.98 17.24
C ILE A 687 -4.92 -10.20 17.82
N SER A 688 -5.60 -11.25 17.39
CA SER A 688 -6.95 -11.57 17.85
C SER A 688 -7.14 -13.09 17.94
N ILE A 689 -7.92 -13.55 18.92
CA ILE A 689 -8.13 -14.99 19.16
C ILE A 689 -8.77 -15.66 17.93
N HIS A 690 -9.71 -14.97 17.29
CA HIS A 690 -10.50 -15.48 16.15
C HIS A 690 -10.20 -14.74 14.84
N GLY A 691 -9.20 -13.85 14.84
CA GLY A 691 -8.88 -13.00 13.69
C GLY A 691 -9.75 -11.75 13.58
N LEU A 692 -9.95 -11.28 12.34
CA LEU A 692 -10.80 -10.13 12.06
C LEU A 692 -12.29 -10.53 12.12
N PRO A 693 -13.15 -9.68 12.70
CA PRO A 693 -14.61 -9.87 12.63
C PRO A 693 -15.14 -9.76 11.19
N GLY A 694 -16.37 -10.22 10.95
CA GLY A 694 -17.05 -10.08 9.66
C GLY A 694 -16.70 -11.12 8.56
N ARG A 695 -15.92 -12.17 8.87
CA ARG A 695 -15.54 -13.20 7.88
C ARG A 695 -16.57 -14.30 7.62
N ASP A 696 -17.47 -14.56 8.57
CA ASP A 696 -18.48 -15.63 8.49
C ASP A 696 -19.90 -15.07 8.51
N LEU A 697 -20.48 -14.79 7.34
CA LEU A 697 -21.92 -14.47 7.24
C LEU A 697 -22.80 -15.70 7.51
N LEU A 698 -22.33 -16.93 7.31
CA LEU A 698 -23.17 -18.13 7.51
C LEU A 698 -23.52 -18.39 9.00
N GLY A 699 -22.90 -17.66 9.95
CA GLY A 699 -23.04 -17.82 11.40
C GLY A 699 -24.12 -16.95 12.10
N PHE A 700 -25.00 -16.26 11.37
CA PHE A 700 -25.89 -15.24 11.94
C PHE A 700 -26.76 -15.65 13.14
N LYS A 701 -27.15 -16.93 13.26
CA LYS A 701 -28.14 -17.34 14.27
C LYS A 701 -27.58 -17.35 15.69
N HIS A 702 -26.37 -17.90 15.91
CA HIS A 702 -25.80 -17.98 17.25
C HIS A 702 -25.21 -16.65 17.73
N ARG A 703 -24.79 -15.75 16.82
CA ARG A 703 -24.35 -14.40 17.20
C ARG A 703 -25.42 -13.57 17.93
N ARG A 704 -26.70 -13.91 17.77
CA ARG A 704 -27.81 -13.28 18.52
C ARG A 704 -27.73 -13.49 20.03
N PHE A 705 -26.90 -14.42 20.51
CA PHE A 705 -26.59 -14.57 21.93
C PHE A 705 -25.66 -13.48 22.46
N LEU A 706 -24.91 -12.78 21.60
CA LEU A 706 -24.03 -11.69 21.98
C LEU A 706 -24.80 -10.37 22.09
N ILE A 707 -24.32 -9.50 22.97
CA ILE A 707 -24.79 -8.11 23.04
C ILE A 707 -24.29 -7.38 21.80
N ASN A 708 -25.21 -6.73 21.08
CA ASN A 708 -24.85 -5.87 19.97
C ASN A 708 -24.20 -4.59 20.52
N SER A 709 -22.95 -4.31 20.13
CA SER A 709 -22.28 -3.06 20.52
C SER A 709 -22.86 -1.84 19.81
N HIS A 710 -23.62 -2.05 18.72
CA HIS A 710 -24.13 -1.03 17.81
C HIS A 710 -23.03 -0.11 17.22
N CYS A 711 -21.75 -0.50 17.37
CA CYS A 711 -20.61 0.26 16.87
C CYS A 711 -20.27 -0.14 15.43
N PHE A 712 -20.21 -1.46 15.19
CA PHE A 712 -19.91 -2.04 13.88
C PHE A 712 -20.81 -3.26 13.62
N ASN A 713 -21.30 -3.37 12.39
CA ASN A 713 -22.01 -4.53 11.89
C ASN A 713 -21.20 -5.25 10.78
N ASP A 714 -21.72 -6.36 10.25
CA ASP A 714 -21.03 -7.13 9.20
C ASP A 714 -20.87 -6.34 7.88
N GLU A 715 -21.76 -5.40 7.60
CA GLU A 715 -21.69 -4.50 6.43
C GLU A 715 -20.57 -3.46 6.59
N ASP A 716 -20.41 -2.90 7.78
CA ASP A 716 -19.33 -1.95 8.11
C ASP A 716 -17.96 -2.64 7.91
N TYR A 717 -17.82 -3.89 8.38
CA TYR A 717 -16.59 -4.66 8.16
C TYR A 717 -16.31 -4.92 6.67
N ALA A 718 -17.35 -5.17 5.87
CA ALA A 718 -17.23 -5.31 4.42
C ALA A 718 -16.82 -3.99 3.75
N GLN A 719 -17.39 -2.86 4.18
CA GLN A 719 -17.08 -1.53 3.64
C GLN A 719 -15.69 -1.03 4.00
N MET A 720 -15.14 -1.45 5.13
CA MET A 720 -13.79 -1.09 5.55
C MET A 720 -12.70 -1.97 4.93
N SER A 721 -12.99 -3.25 4.67
CA SER A 721 -12.03 -4.24 4.14
C SER A 721 -10.67 -4.22 4.84
N LEU A 722 -10.69 -4.28 6.17
CA LEU A 722 -9.47 -4.24 7.00
C LEU A 722 -8.43 -5.29 6.62
N CYS A 723 -8.87 -6.44 6.08
CA CYS A 723 -7.98 -7.50 5.63
C CYS A 723 -7.05 -7.09 4.47
N SER A 724 -7.39 -6.02 3.73
CA SER A 724 -6.56 -5.48 2.65
C SER A 724 -5.37 -4.67 3.16
N TRP A 725 -5.44 -4.17 4.41
CA TRP A 725 -4.48 -3.21 4.96
C TRP A 725 -3.80 -3.71 6.25
N VAL A 726 -4.40 -4.65 6.97
CA VAL A 726 -3.95 -5.11 8.29
C VAL A 726 -3.54 -6.58 8.24
N ASN A 727 -2.33 -6.86 8.73
CA ASN A 727 -1.85 -8.22 8.94
C ASN A 727 -2.54 -8.83 10.17
N VAL A 728 -3.12 -10.02 10.03
CA VAL A 728 -3.83 -10.68 11.13
C VAL A 728 -3.03 -11.85 11.68
N VAL A 729 -2.74 -11.81 12.97
CA VAL A 729 -2.17 -12.94 13.73
C VAL A 729 -3.27 -13.54 14.58
N VAL A 730 -3.78 -14.70 14.15
CA VAL A 730 -4.80 -15.44 14.89
C VAL A 730 -4.15 -16.15 16.07
N GLY A 731 -4.56 -15.79 17.28
CA GLY A 731 -4.08 -16.41 18.50
C GLY A 731 -4.28 -15.56 19.74
N LYS A 732 -4.11 -16.18 20.90
CA LYS A 732 -4.25 -15.52 22.19
C LYS A 732 -2.91 -15.00 22.66
N MET A 733 -2.82 -13.72 23.00
CA MET A 733 -1.65 -13.18 23.69
C MET A 733 -1.51 -13.83 25.07
N THR A 734 -0.35 -14.41 25.36
CA THR A 734 -0.01 -15.07 26.63
C THR A 734 1.02 -14.30 27.45
N GLY A 735 1.83 -13.44 26.83
CA GLY A 735 2.83 -12.66 27.53
C GLY A 735 3.31 -11.44 26.73
N ILE A 736 3.92 -10.48 27.43
CA ILE A 736 4.52 -9.28 26.85
C ILE A 736 5.94 -9.16 27.38
N ASN A 737 6.93 -9.10 26.49
CA ASN A 737 8.28 -8.70 26.85
C ASN A 737 8.49 -7.23 26.45
N ARG A 738 8.44 -6.34 27.45
CA ARG A 738 8.58 -4.90 27.25
C ARG A 738 10.02 -4.48 26.94
N ALA A 739 11.01 -5.16 27.50
CA ALA A 739 12.42 -4.84 27.32
C ALA A 739 12.89 -5.15 25.89
N ALA A 740 12.50 -6.32 25.37
CA ALA A 740 12.81 -6.74 24.00
C ALA A 740 11.72 -6.36 22.98
N LYS A 741 10.68 -5.61 23.39
CA LYS A 741 9.55 -5.13 22.59
C LYS A 741 8.91 -6.20 21.68
N TYR A 742 8.46 -7.32 22.27
CA TYR A 742 7.64 -8.31 21.56
C TYR A 742 6.52 -8.88 22.41
N VAL A 743 5.47 -9.34 21.75
CA VAL A 743 4.33 -10.06 22.32
C VAL A 743 4.49 -11.56 22.06
N VAL A 744 4.12 -12.39 23.04
CA VAL A 744 4.02 -13.85 22.88
C VAL A 744 2.56 -14.22 22.65
N VAL A 745 2.31 -14.92 21.56
CA VAL A 745 1.01 -15.44 21.16
C VAL A 745 0.99 -16.96 21.38
N SER A 746 -0.19 -17.55 21.55
CA SER A 746 -0.42 -19.00 21.64
C SER A 746 0.45 -19.78 20.62
N LYS A 747 1.04 -20.89 21.07
CA LYS A 747 2.13 -21.64 20.39
C LYS A 747 3.51 -20.97 20.46
N GLU A 748 3.74 -20.12 21.46
CA GLU A 748 5.03 -19.42 21.71
C GLU A 748 5.52 -18.54 20.56
N LYS A 749 4.64 -18.16 19.63
CA LYS A 749 4.99 -17.28 18.51
C LYS A 749 5.27 -15.87 19.03
N LYS A 750 6.42 -15.32 18.67
CA LYS A 750 6.82 -13.94 19.03
C LYS A 750 6.41 -12.97 17.92
N VAL A 751 5.76 -11.87 18.30
CA VAL A 751 5.38 -10.77 17.40
C VAL A 751 6.04 -9.49 17.90
N PRO A 752 7.05 -8.95 17.20
CA PRO A 752 7.72 -7.74 17.62
C PRO A 752 6.87 -6.49 17.34
N TYR A 753 7.08 -5.43 18.11
CA TYR A 753 6.35 -4.18 17.97
C TYR A 753 7.24 -2.97 18.27
N ASP A 754 6.87 -1.81 17.73
CA ASP A 754 7.43 -0.52 18.13
C ASP A 754 6.42 0.25 18.97
N HIS A 755 5.16 0.20 18.55
CA HIS A 755 4.00 0.62 19.33
C HIS A 755 3.07 -0.58 19.57
N LEU A 756 2.71 -0.80 20.82
CA LEU A 756 1.76 -1.81 21.26
C LEU A 756 0.51 -1.14 21.79
N VAL A 757 -0.64 -1.45 21.19
CA VAL A 757 -1.95 -0.94 21.59
C VAL A 757 -2.78 -2.11 22.15
N LEU A 758 -3.18 -2.00 23.41
CA LEU A 758 -3.93 -3.06 24.10
C LEU A 758 -5.43 -2.72 24.11
N CYS A 759 -6.19 -3.41 23.28
CA CYS A 759 -7.64 -3.27 23.10
C CYS A 759 -8.36 -4.58 23.43
N THR A 760 -7.94 -5.26 24.50
CA THR A 760 -8.40 -6.62 24.85
C THR A 760 -9.82 -6.69 25.44
N GLY A 761 -10.48 -5.55 25.65
CA GLY A 761 -11.84 -5.47 26.17
C GLY A 761 -12.02 -6.09 27.57
N GLN A 762 -13.27 -6.42 27.89
CA GLN A 762 -13.67 -7.13 29.10
C GLN A 762 -14.45 -8.39 28.72
N ARG A 763 -14.60 -9.33 29.65
CA ARG A 763 -15.35 -10.58 29.46
C ARG A 763 -16.18 -10.92 30.69
N TYR A 764 -17.32 -11.54 30.45
CA TYR A 764 -18.10 -12.21 31.48
C TYR A 764 -17.27 -13.31 32.14
N GLN A 765 -17.35 -13.37 33.46
CA GLN A 765 -16.74 -14.40 34.27
C GLN A 765 -17.80 -15.16 35.03
N VAL A 766 -17.52 -16.42 35.33
CA VAL A 766 -18.37 -17.24 36.20
C VAL A 766 -18.41 -16.59 37.58
N ALA A 767 -19.62 -16.31 38.07
CA ALA A 767 -19.81 -15.76 39.39
C ALA A 767 -19.31 -16.74 40.46
N ALA A 768 -18.51 -16.26 41.41
CA ALA A 768 -18.11 -17.08 42.55
C ALA A 768 -19.34 -17.35 43.43
N PRO A 769 -19.58 -18.60 43.86
CA PRO A 769 -20.65 -18.91 44.80
C PRO A 769 -20.37 -18.14 46.10
N THR A 770 -21.41 -17.54 46.66
CA THR A 770 -21.30 -16.68 47.84
C THR A 770 -21.00 -17.45 49.14
N GLY A 771 -20.98 -18.78 49.08
CA GLY A 771 -20.88 -19.66 50.25
C GLY A 771 -22.10 -19.60 51.17
N ALA A 772 -23.16 -18.92 50.75
CA ALA A 772 -24.38 -18.78 51.52
C ALA A 772 -25.14 -20.11 51.58
N ASP A 773 -25.55 -20.49 52.79
CA ASP A 773 -26.34 -21.68 53.02
C ASP A 773 -27.78 -21.47 52.51
N ILE A 774 -28.09 -22.09 51.37
CA ILE A 774 -29.37 -21.97 50.67
C ILE A 774 -30.53 -22.45 51.56
N SER A 775 -30.28 -23.37 52.49
CA SER A 775 -31.30 -23.87 53.42
C SER A 775 -31.84 -22.78 54.36
N LYS A 776 -31.10 -21.68 54.54
CA LYS A 776 -31.45 -20.57 55.42
C LYS A 776 -32.16 -19.42 54.72
N LEU A 777 -32.40 -19.53 53.40
CA LEU A 777 -33.03 -18.49 52.57
C LEU A 777 -32.48 -17.07 52.84
N PRO A 778 -31.14 -16.86 52.85
CA PRO A 778 -30.56 -15.56 53.19
C PRO A 778 -30.91 -14.51 52.15
N THR A 779 -31.13 -13.25 52.58
CA THR A 779 -31.37 -12.15 51.63
C THR A 779 -30.05 -11.60 51.10
N ASN A 780 -30.09 -10.89 49.96
CA ASN A 780 -28.90 -10.23 49.38
C ASN A 780 -28.20 -9.25 50.35
N ARG A 781 -28.88 -8.80 51.41
CA ARG A 781 -28.31 -7.97 52.48
C ARG A 781 -27.52 -8.78 53.52
N ASP A 782 -27.89 -10.04 53.74
CA ASP A 782 -27.29 -10.92 54.74
C ASP A 782 -26.01 -11.61 54.22
N VAL A 783 -25.83 -11.60 52.91
CA VAL A 783 -24.68 -12.17 52.22
C VAL A 783 -23.65 -11.08 51.98
N MET A 784 -22.69 -10.92 52.90
CA MET A 784 -21.51 -10.06 52.67
C MET A 784 -20.65 -10.68 51.56
N SER A 785 -20.84 -10.19 50.34
CA SER A 785 -20.07 -10.66 49.19
C SER A 785 -18.65 -10.10 49.30
N LYS A 786 -17.66 -10.98 49.49
CA LYS A 786 -16.23 -10.62 49.37
C LYS A 786 -15.90 -10.43 47.89
N TRP A 787 -16.35 -9.33 47.31
CA TRP A 787 -15.94 -8.93 45.95
C TRP A 787 -14.51 -8.37 45.98
N PRO A 788 -13.65 -8.72 45.01
CA PRO A 788 -13.83 -9.67 43.91
C PRO A 788 -13.12 -11.02 44.20
N GLN A 789 -13.86 -12.12 44.26
CA GLN A 789 -13.30 -13.49 44.24
C GLN A 789 -13.49 -14.13 42.86
N ARG A 790 -12.42 -14.71 42.31
CA ARG A 790 -12.46 -15.43 41.03
C ARG A 790 -12.78 -16.89 41.29
N TYR A 791 -13.85 -17.41 40.67
CA TYR A 791 -14.19 -18.82 40.79
C TYR A 791 -13.16 -19.70 40.06
N THR A 792 -12.52 -20.61 40.79
CA THR A 792 -11.54 -21.58 40.26
C THR A 792 -12.06 -23.02 40.28
N GLY A 793 -13.28 -23.24 40.79
CA GLY A 793 -13.90 -24.56 40.86
C GLY A 793 -14.44 -25.06 39.51
N LYS A 794 -15.03 -26.25 39.54
CA LYS A 794 -15.64 -26.87 38.35
C LYS A 794 -16.90 -26.11 37.96
N VAL A 795 -16.87 -25.47 36.80
CA VAL A 795 -18.03 -24.77 36.22
C VAL A 795 -19.09 -25.80 35.79
N PRO A 796 -20.37 -25.63 36.16
CA PRO A 796 -21.44 -26.49 35.67
C PRO A 796 -21.52 -26.50 34.13
N SER A 797 -21.81 -27.65 33.53
CA SER A 797 -21.84 -27.81 32.07
C SER A 797 -22.96 -27.00 31.38
N ASN A 798 -23.98 -26.58 32.13
CA ASN A 798 -25.09 -25.74 31.67
C ASN A 798 -24.87 -24.24 31.94
N HIS A 799 -23.68 -23.83 32.41
CA HIS A 799 -23.35 -22.43 32.65
C HIS A 799 -22.48 -21.88 31.51
N PHE A 800 -23.03 -20.94 30.74
CA PHE A 800 -22.35 -20.35 29.57
C PHE A 800 -21.93 -18.91 29.85
N THR A 801 -20.66 -18.61 29.62
CA THR A 801 -20.16 -17.23 29.53
C THR A 801 -20.08 -16.85 28.05
N LEU A 802 -21.11 -16.19 27.53
CA LEU A 802 -21.26 -15.84 26.12
C LEU A 802 -20.36 -14.64 25.77
N ASN A 803 -19.06 -14.88 25.61
CA ASN A 803 -18.06 -13.83 25.38
C ASN A 803 -17.66 -13.67 23.90
N ASP A 804 -17.78 -14.73 23.11
CA ASP A 804 -17.43 -14.74 21.70
C ASP A 804 -18.33 -15.69 20.90
N ASP A 805 -18.20 -15.62 19.57
CA ASP A 805 -18.98 -16.44 18.62
C ASP A 805 -18.85 -17.94 18.91
N GLN A 806 -17.67 -18.40 19.33
CA GLN A 806 -17.40 -19.81 19.58
C GLN A 806 -18.11 -20.29 20.87
N ASP A 807 -18.15 -19.44 21.90
CA ASP A 807 -18.91 -19.71 23.12
C ASP A 807 -20.42 -19.71 22.85
N CYS A 808 -20.91 -18.83 21.98
CA CYS A 808 -22.30 -18.85 21.51
C CYS A 808 -22.63 -20.10 20.71
N LEU A 809 -21.73 -20.56 19.85
CA LEU A 809 -21.90 -21.79 19.07
C LEU A 809 -21.92 -23.03 19.97
N LYS A 810 -21.08 -23.07 21.02
CA LYS A 810 -21.14 -24.14 22.04
C LYS A 810 -22.46 -24.13 22.79
N ALA A 811 -22.93 -22.95 23.20
CA ALA A 811 -24.22 -22.81 23.88
C ALA A 811 -25.38 -23.26 22.97
N GLU A 812 -25.38 -22.87 21.68
CA GLU A 812 -26.38 -23.30 20.71
C GLU A 812 -26.40 -24.82 20.55
N ARG A 813 -25.23 -25.45 20.40
CA ARG A 813 -25.13 -26.92 20.29
C ARG A 813 -25.65 -27.61 21.54
N TRP A 814 -25.24 -27.13 22.72
CA TRP A 814 -25.70 -27.70 23.99
C TRP A 814 -27.22 -27.57 24.14
N LEU A 815 -27.80 -26.42 23.78
CA LEU A 815 -29.25 -26.23 23.79
C LEU A 815 -29.95 -27.18 22.83
N LYS A 816 -29.46 -27.37 21.60
CA LYS A 816 -30.05 -28.32 20.64
C LYS A 816 -30.01 -29.76 21.15
N GLU A 817 -28.92 -30.16 21.80
CA GLU A 817 -28.74 -31.50 22.33
C GLU A 817 -29.60 -31.78 23.56
N ASN A 818 -29.83 -30.78 24.43
CA ASN A 818 -30.44 -30.98 25.75
C ASN A 818 -31.87 -30.45 25.88
N ALA A 819 -32.27 -29.44 25.10
CA ALA A 819 -33.60 -28.84 25.20
C ALA A 819 -34.70 -29.68 24.54
N LEU A 820 -34.34 -30.55 23.57
CA LEU A 820 -35.29 -31.47 22.92
C LEU A 820 -35.59 -32.72 23.75
N SER A 821 -34.80 -32.99 24.80
CA SER A 821 -34.90 -34.19 25.64
C SER A 821 -35.45 -33.93 27.05
N SER A 822 -35.70 -32.67 27.41
CA SER A 822 -36.24 -32.30 28.73
C SER A 822 -37.74 -32.02 28.63
N GLU A 823 -38.59 -32.96 29.06
CA GLU A 823 -39.93 -32.61 29.53
C GLU A 823 -39.75 -31.71 30.76
N GLY A 824 -40.31 -30.50 30.69
CA GLY A 824 -40.17 -29.47 31.72
C GLY A 824 -40.89 -29.76 33.02
#